data_AF-A0A7X9B8F3-F1
#
_entry.id   AF-A0A7X9B8F3-F1
#
_cell.length_a   1.000
_cell.length_b   1.000
_cell.length_c   1.000
_cell.angle_alpha   90.00
_cell.angle_beta   90.00
_cell.angle_gamma   90.00
#
_symmetry.space_group_name_H-M   'P 1'
#
loop_
_entity.id
_entity.type
_entity.pdbx_description
1 polymer ?
#
loop_
_entity_poly.entity_id
_entity_poly.type
_entity_poly.pdbx_seq_one_letter_code
_entity_poly.pdbx_strand_id
1 'polypeptide(L)'
;MNKDYNNHMLFAEKILSDFIDNITGRNKTKIIGENPDESFFVGKLSSIDDVIENKDMNSNVKVNQMSIDFFIKKEEYSDSKLNIKIRGELYYRILPTYDEQREFYLKELNKKANELNFNEISEAISYFEDNRNNRQIMNLSKCSLLPIYNKLVIDDNLELKVDLKSLVKDGEKSGSYSFKSELEEYLNCEIDKVMKLPEFYKPINEYLKAEDLVNSIEYDNYLSRFNNQPSPRPVFDLDVKIYLKLIEGSKYRISVNLINDTRKNRLNSYSKELAYLPVLFNSGLEIELINASYESITLDYFLDDYKYDKTVNGIGTNCSVEFDKENNKLISNNIPIYYQKRLKTRDDLAIKFDDLINDPINTLNKIASKMDDELTKWNRDYENRKDNLVEDRSLLTSAQNEFLKEIKGFKFEIDRFKYGIEQIKNRDMVRQSFVNMNKAFKTTSSKYDSWRLFQIVFIVSLIPDLIVNHYGEDDVDKSFIEKVDLLYFPTGGGKTEAFIGCVVFLLFFDRIRGKKVGVSSFIKYPLRLLSVQQIDRLANVLAAAEIIRQQNEDIFPGDRFSLGYFVGDNNTPNELSIDKINNFSGKTQDQLDEELRILDICPFCKNKSVNIELDTDSLRLKHICSTVGCTSGGELPIYIVDREIYRYLPSVIISTIDKIASIGVQSNFRNILGEVIYECPVHGYTSKTTCTERELCTCDVHSFQEVSLYDPAPSLIVQDELHLIRESLGTFNSHYETLMQHMISELISKKETKDNRCYSDYI
;
A
#
# COMPACT_ATOMS: atom_id res chain seq x y z
N MET A 1 -25.73 0.91 8.18
CA MET A 1 -24.49 1.28 7.45
C MET A 1 -24.48 2.77 7.21
N ASN A 2 -23.32 3.44 7.34
CA ASN A 2 -23.20 4.89 7.19
C ASN A 2 -23.49 5.30 5.72
N LYS A 3 -24.42 6.24 5.50
CA LYS A 3 -24.86 6.71 4.17
C LYS A 3 -23.68 7.15 3.29
N ASP A 4 -22.68 7.79 3.90
CA ASP A 4 -21.48 8.25 3.20
C ASP A 4 -20.62 7.09 2.71
N TYR A 5 -20.59 5.97 3.42
CA TYR A 5 -19.85 4.79 3.00
C TYR A 5 -20.48 4.15 1.75
N ASN A 6 -21.81 4.05 1.73
CA ASN A 6 -22.53 3.54 0.57
C ASN A 6 -22.34 4.46 -0.64
N ASN A 7 -22.37 5.77 -0.45
CA ASN A 7 -22.10 6.73 -1.51
C ASN A 7 -20.67 6.61 -2.07
N HIS A 8 -19.66 6.47 -1.20
CA HIS A 8 -18.27 6.24 -1.65
C HIS A 8 -18.11 4.92 -2.40
N MET A 9 -18.79 3.85 -1.95
CA MET A 9 -18.76 2.56 -2.63
C MET A 9 -19.39 2.66 -4.03
N LEU A 10 -20.59 3.25 -4.14
CA LEU A 10 -21.25 3.47 -5.43
C LEU A 10 -20.40 4.35 -6.36
N PHE A 11 -19.74 5.37 -5.82
CA PHE A 11 -18.83 6.23 -6.58
C PHE A 11 -17.60 5.45 -7.07
N ALA A 12 -16.97 4.63 -6.22
CA ALA A 12 -15.84 3.81 -6.59
C ALA A 12 -16.21 2.73 -7.62
N GLU A 13 -17.37 2.11 -7.49
CA GLU A 13 -17.91 1.16 -8.47
C GLU A 13 -18.18 1.83 -9.82
N LYS A 14 -18.71 3.05 -9.81
CA LYS A 14 -18.92 3.82 -11.04
C LYS A 14 -17.60 4.17 -11.71
N ILE A 15 -16.60 4.65 -10.96
CA ILE A 15 -15.26 4.91 -11.49
C ILE A 15 -14.64 3.64 -12.08
N LEU A 16 -14.74 2.52 -11.36
CA LEU A 16 -14.19 1.24 -11.81
C LEU A 16 -14.86 0.79 -13.11
N SER A 17 -16.19 0.85 -13.17
CA SER A 17 -16.97 0.53 -14.38
C SER A 17 -16.55 1.42 -15.55
N ASP A 18 -16.52 2.74 -15.35
CA ASP A 18 -16.16 3.70 -16.40
C ASP A 18 -14.71 3.49 -16.87
N PHE A 19 -13.80 3.17 -15.95
CA PHE A 19 -12.41 2.85 -16.28
C PHE A 19 -12.31 1.57 -17.12
N ILE A 20 -12.97 0.49 -16.68
CA ILE A 20 -13.01 -0.80 -17.41
C ILE A 20 -13.60 -0.60 -18.80
N ASP A 21 -14.72 0.10 -18.91
CA ASP A 21 -15.38 0.34 -20.18
C ASP A 21 -14.50 1.14 -21.15
N ASN A 22 -13.76 2.14 -20.64
CA ASN A 22 -12.85 2.95 -21.45
C ASN A 22 -11.63 2.16 -21.95
N ILE A 23 -11.00 1.33 -21.11
CA ILE A 23 -9.78 0.58 -21.49
C ILE A 23 -10.08 -0.67 -22.34
N THR A 24 -11.32 -1.17 -22.30
CA THR A 24 -11.78 -2.33 -23.10
C THR A 24 -12.54 -1.93 -24.36
N GLY A 25 -13.14 -0.74 -24.40
CA GLY A 25 -13.97 -0.29 -25.51
C GLY A 25 -15.41 -0.82 -25.51
N ARG A 26 -15.82 -1.54 -24.46
CA ARG A 26 -17.14 -2.22 -24.39
C ARG A 26 -18.31 -1.27 -24.63
N ASN A 27 -18.26 -0.06 -24.05
CA ASN A 27 -19.33 0.93 -24.14
C ASN A 27 -19.33 1.75 -25.45
N LYS A 28 -18.30 1.64 -26.30
CA LYS A 28 -18.20 2.37 -27.57
C LYS A 28 -18.55 1.45 -28.73
N THR A 29 -19.60 1.78 -29.47
CA THR A 29 -19.96 1.10 -30.72
C THR A 29 -19.26 1.70 -31.93
N LYS A 30 -19.04 3.02 -31.90
CA LYS A 30 -18.36 3.82 -32.92
C LYS A 30 -17.21 4.61 -32.27
N ILE A 31 -16.02 4.55 -32.87
CA ILE A 31 -14.81 5.24 -32.38
C ILE A 31 -14.41 6.27 -33.43
N ILE A 32 -14.24 7.52 -33.00
CA ILE A 32 -14.06 8.68 -33.87
C ILE A 32 -12.73 9.35 -33.55
N GLY A 33 -11.88 9.54 -34.57
CA GLY A 33 -10.64 10.32 -34.46
C GLY A 33 -9.46 9.62 -33.78
N GLU A 34 -9.68 8.48 -33.12
CA GLU A 34 -8.66 7.70 -32.44
C GLU A 34 -8.54 6.30 -33.06
N ASN A 35 -7.35 5.71 -32.99
CA ASN A 35 -7.14 4.32 -33.36
C ASN A 35 -7.49 3.43 -32.16
N PRO A 36 -8.48 2.52 -32.26
CA PRO A 36 -8.82 1.56 -31.21
C PRO A 36 -7.59 0.81 -30.66
N ASP A 37 -6.59 0.55 -31.50
CA ASP A 37 -5.35 -0.13 -31.13
C ASP A 37 -4.50 0.63 -30.10
N GLU A 38 -4.62 1.96 -30.09
CA GLU A 38 -3.93 2.90 -29.21
C GLU A 38 -4.76 3.25 -27.97
N SER A 39 -6.09 3.11 -28.05
CA SER A 39 -7.02 3.45 -26.96
C SER A 39 -7.40 2.27 -26.08
N PHE A 40 -7.34 1.03 -26.58
CA PHE A 40 -7.72 -0.18 -25.84
C PHE A 40 -6.51 -1.04 -25.49
N PHE A 41 -6.42 -1.41 -24.21
CA PHE A 41 -5.21 -2.01 -23.64
C PHE A 41 -5.39 -3.45 -23.17
N VAL A 42 -6.64 -3.92 -23.02
CA VAL A 42 -6.93 -5.19 -22.33
C VAL A 42 -7.68 -6.18 -23.22
N GLY A 43 -7.34 -7.47 -23.09
CA GLY A 43 -7.97 -8.55 -23.85
C GLY A 43 -7.66 -8.48 -25.35
N LYS A 44 -6.51 -7.93 -25.72
CA LYS A 44 -6.10 -7.68 -27.10
C LYS A 44 -5.22 -8.81 -27.62
N LEU A 45 -5.62 -9.45 -28.72
CA LEU A 45 -4.76 -10.34 -29.51
C LEU A 45 -4.31 -9.59 -30.76
N SER A 46 -3.04 -9.18 -30.79
CA SER A 46 -2.39 -8.52 -31.91
C SER A 46 -2.23 -9.43 -33.12
N SER A 47 -1.96 -8.83 -34.27
CA SER A 47 -1.70 -9.53 -35.53
C SER A 47 -0.40 -10.34 -35.46
N ILE A 48 -0.24 -11.36 -36.32
CA ILE A 48 0.99 -12.15 -36.34
C ILE A 48 2.21 -11.31 -36.76
N ASP A 49 2.03 -10.39 -37.71
CA ASP A 49 3.08 -9.46 -38.14
C ASP A 49 3.54 -8.56 -36.99
N ASP A 50 2.59 -8.09 -36.16
CA ASP A 50 2.87 -7.29 -34.98
C ASP A 50 3.75 -8.04 -33.97
N VAL A 51 3.49 -9.33 -33.75
CA VAL A 51 4.29 -10.18 -32.84
C VAL A 51 5.69 -10.45 -33.41
N ILE A 52 5.81 -10.65 -34.72
CA ILE A 52 7.10 -10.86 -35.39
C ILE A 52 7.96 -9.59 -35.35
N GLU A 53 7.36 -8.43 -35.64
CA GLU A 53 8.02 -7.10 -35.61
C GLU A 53 8.46 -6.71 -34.18
N ASN A 54 7.83 -7.26 -33.13
CA ASN A 54 8.11 -6.93 -31.73
C ASN A 54 9.38 -7.57 -31.15
N LYS A 55 10.20 -8.25 -31.97
CA LYS A 55 11.47 -8.83 -31.55
C LYS A 55 12.57 -7.78 -31.30
N ASP A 56 12.36 -6.54 -31.70
CA ASP A 56 13.24 -5.40 -31.40
C ASP A 56 12.71 -4.58 -30.21
N MET A 57 13.61 -4.25 -29.27
CA MET A 57 13.34 -3.65 -27.95
C MET A 57 12.24 -2.58 -27.90
N ASN A 58 11.01 -2.96 -27.54
CA ASN A 58 9.96 -2.06 -27.08
C ASN A 58 9.28 -2.66 -25.84
N SER A 59 8.87 -1.80 -24.90
CA SER A 59 8.19 -2.19 -23.65
C SER A 59 6.76 -2.70 -23.83
N ASN A 60 6.21 -2.67 -25.06
CA ASN A 60 4.85 -3.11 -25.36
C ASN A 60 4.85 -4.58 -25.80
N VAL A 61 4.54 -5.51 -24.89
CA VAL A 61 4.40 -6.93 -25.21
C VAL A 61 3.13 -7.14 -26.04
N LYS A 62 3.29 -7.47 -27.33
CA LYS A 62 2.21 -7.87 -28.23
C LYS A 62 2.06 -9.38 -28.19
N VAL A 63 0.86 -9.86 -27.87
CA VAL A 63 0.49 -11.28 -27.87
C VAL A 63 -0.59 -11.50 -28.91
N ASN A 64 -0.53 -12.63 -29.64
CA ASN A 64 -1.55 -13.00 -30.63
C ASN A 64 -2.38 -14.22 -30.21
N GLN A 65 -2.14 -14.77 -29.02
CA GLN A 65 -2.86 -15.95 -28.53
C GLN A 65 -3.19 -15.84 -27.04
N MET A 66 -4.32 -16.43 -26.65
CA MET A 66 -4.66 -16.73 -25.26
C MET A 66 -5.12 -18.18 -25.14
N SER A 67 -4.98 -18.76 -23.96
CA SER A 67 -5.39 -20.15 -23.75
C SER A 67 -5.94 -20.43 -22.36
N ILE A 68 -6.76 -21.47 -22.26
CA ILE A 68 -7.20 -22.07 -21.01
C ILE A 68 -6.76 -23.54 -21.02
N ASP A 69 -5.99 -23.91 -20.00
CA ASP A 69 -5.52 -25.27 -19.76
C ASP A 69 -6.28 -25.89 -18.58
N PHE A 70 -6.77 -27.11 -18.75
CA PHE A 70 -7.46 -27.85 -17.71
C PHE A 70 -7.26 -29.36 -17.85
N PHE A 71 -7.72 -30.11 -16.85
CA PHE A 71 -7.55 -31.56 -16.78
C PHE A 71 -8.89 -32.28 -16.69
N ILE A 72 -8.94 -33.47 -17.30
CA ILE A 72 -10.04 -34.42 -17.14
C ILE A 72 -9.47 -35.81 -16.82
N LYS A 73 -10.27 -36.61 -16.11
CA LYS A 73 -9.93 -38.01 -15.82
C LYS A 73 -10.00 -38.84 -17.10
N LYS A 74 -9.10 -39.83 -17.21
CA LYS A 74 -9.07 -40.76 -18.36
C LYS A 74 -10.37 -41.56 -18.54
N GLU A 75 -11.09 -41.84 -17.45
CA GLU A 75 -12.34 -42.60 -17.46
C GLU A 75 -13.49 -41.82 -18.11
N GLU A 76 -13.49 -40.49 -17.97
CA GLU A 76 -14.55 -39.62 -18.49
C GLU A 76 -14.27 -39.18 -19.94
N TYR A 77 -13.05 -39.41 -20.45
CA TYR A 77 -12.61 -38.99 -21.77
C TYR A 77 -13.46 -39.54 -22.93
N SER A 78 -13.88 -40.81 -22.86
CA SER A 78 -14.48 -41.49 -24.03
C SER A 78 -15.79 -40.88 -24.53
N ASP A 79 -16.58 -40.30 -23.62
CA ASP A 79 -17.92 -39.75 -23.91
C ASP A 79 -18.00 -38.23 -23.75
N SER A 80 -16.86 -37.61 -23.47
CA SER A 80 -16.74 -36.18 -23.20
C SER A 80 -16.77 -35.32 -24.47
N LYS A 81 -17.45 -34.18 -24.37
CA LYS A 81 -17.57 -33.20 -25.45
C LYS A 81 -17.21 -31.81 -24.93
N LEU A 82 -16.61 -31.01 -25.80
CA LEU A 82 -16.41 -29.58 -25.55
C LEU A 82 -17.41 -28.78 -26.36
N ASN A 83 -18.05 -27.82 -25.69
CA ASN A 83 -18.80 -26.75 -26.32
C ASN A 83 -18.08 -25.44 -26.00
N ILE A 84 -17.57 -24.77 -27.04
CA ILE A 84 -16.74 -23.58 -26.90
C ILE A 84 -17.46 -22.40 -27.53
N LYS A 85 -17.59 -21.32 -26.77
CA LYS A 85 -17.99 -20.00 -27.27
C LYS A 85 -16.80 -19.07 -27.24
N ILE A 86 -16.68 -18.25 -28.27
CA ILE A 86 -15.64 -17.23 -28.35
C ILE A 86 -16.26 -15.85 -28.19
N ARG A 87 -15.57 -14.98 -27.48
CA ARG A 87 -15.88 -13.55 -27.41
C ARG A 87 -14.79 -12.78 -28.12
N GLY A 88 -15.16 -11.78 -28.90
CA GLY A 88 -14.20 -10.87 -29.50
C GLY A 88 -14.86 -9.76 -30.30
N GLU A 89 -14.12 -8.66 -30.43
CA GLU A 89 -14.54 -7.45 -31.13
C GLU A 89 -13.51 -7.11 -32.20
N LEU A 90 -13.98 -6.90 -33.42
CA LEU A 90 -13.20 -6.52 -34.59
C LEU A 90 -13.62 -5.12 -35.02
N TYR A 91 -12.67 -4.33 -35.52
CA TYR A 91 -12.94 -2.95 -35.93
C TYR A 91 -12.61 -2.75 -37.40
N TYR A 92 -13.57 -2.17 -38.13
CA TYR A 92 -13.45 -1.82 -39.54
C TYR A 92 -13.75 -0.34 -39.74
N ARG A 93 -13.14 0.27 -40.76
CA ARG A 93 -13.31 1.70 -41.03
C ARG A 93 -14.61 1.97 -41.78
N ILE A 94 -15.26 3.09 -41.43
CA ILE A 94 -16.42 3.64 -42.16
C ILE A 94 -16.14 5.06 -42.61
N LEU A 95 -16.91 5.53 -43.60
CA LEU A 95 -16.87 6.91 -44.06
C LEU A 95 -17.51 7.83 -43.00
N PRO A 96 -16.89 8.97 -42.68
CA PRO A 96 -17.48 9.95 -41.77
C PRO A 96 -18.65 10.67 -42.43
N THR A 97 -19.58 11.15 -41.61
CA THR A 97 -20.64 12.04 -42.11
C THR A 97 -20.05 13.42 -42.44
N TYR A 98 -20.79 14.20 -43.24
CA TYR A 98 -20.42 15.58 -43.57
C TYR A 98 -20.14 16.43 -42.32
N ASP A 99 -21.01 16.38 -41.31
CA ASP A 99 -20.85 17.16 -40.08
C ASP A 99 -19.64 16.70 -39.26
N GLU A 100 -19.43 15.38 -39.13
CA GLU A 100 -18.27 14.80 -38.42
C GLU A 100 -16.94 15.22 -39.08
N GLN A 101 -16.88 15.15 -40.42
CA GLN A 101 -15.68 15.55 -41.17
C GLN A 101 -15.44 17.07 -41.13
N ARG A 102 -16.49 17.88 -41.18
CA ARG A 102 -16.39 19.35 -41.06
C ARG A 102 -15.81 19.77 -39.72
N GLU A 103 -16.34 19.24 -38.62
CA GLU A 103 -15.85 19.56 -37.28
C GLU A 103 -14.40 19.13 -37.09
N PHE A 104 -14.04 17.94 -37.58
CA PHE A 104 -12.66 17.47 -37.54
C PHE A 104 -11.71 18.34 -38.35
N TYR A 105 -12.13 18.77 -39.56
CA TYR A 105 -11.33 19.65 -40.41
C TYR A 105 -11.01 20.97 -39.71
N LEU A 106 -12.01 21.63 -39.11
CA LEU A 106 -11.83 22.89 -38.39
C LEU A 106 -10.92 22.71 -37.16
N LYS A 107 -11.11 21.63 -36.41
CA LYS A 107 -10.28 21.32 -35.23
C LYS A 107 -8.81 21.09 -35.60
N GLU A 108 -8.54 20.30 -36.63
CA GLU A 108 -7.18 20.06 -37.13
C GLU A 108 -6.56 21.32 -37.74
N LEU A 109 -7.35 22.15 -38.43
CA LEU A 109 -6.88 23.41 -38.98
C LEU A 109 -6.45 24.38 -37.87
N ASN A 110 -7.29 24.59 -36.85
CA ASN A 110 -6.98 25.47 -35.72
C ASN A 110 -5.76 24.98 -34.92
N LYS A 111 -5.59 23.66 -34.79
CA LYS A 111 -4.40 23.07 -34.16
C LYS A 111 -3.11 23.33 -34.95
N LYS A 112 -3.17 23.32 -36.28
CA LYS A 112 -2.01 23.55 -37.15
C LYS A 112 -1.69 25.04 -37.34
N ALA A 113 -2.70 25.90 -37.23
CA ALA A 113 -2.61 27.33 -37.56
C ALA A 113 -2.18 28.24 -36.38
N ASN A 114 -1.73 27.67 -35.25
CA ASN A 114 -1.14 28.32 -34.06
C ASN A 114 -1.31 29.86 -34.04
N GLU A 115 -2.43 30.34 -33.46
CA GLU A 115 -2.90 31.74 -33.29
C GLU A 115 -4.14 32.14 -34.12
N LEU A 116 -4.55 31.36 -35.13
CA LEU A 116 -5.80 31.56 -35.88
C LEU A 116 -6.90 30.59 -35.42
N ASN A 117 -8.11 31.11 -35.19
CA ASN A 117 -9.31 30.33 -34.84
C ASN A 117 -10.40 30.54 -35.89
N PHE A 118 -10.58 29.54 -36.74
CA PHE A 118 -11.67 29.45 -37.71
C PHE A 118 -12.88 28.77 -37.05
N ASN A 119 -14.03 29.44 -37.07
CA ASN A 119 -15.30 28.88 -36.57
C ASN A 119 -16.16 28.32 -37.72
N GLU A 120 -16.01 28.86 -38.92
CA GLU A 120 -16.71 28.41 -40.12
C GLU A 120 -15.75 28.03 -41.26
N ILE A 121 -16.17 27.10 -42.11
CA ILE A 121 -15.39 26.69 -43.29
C ILE A 121 -15.26 27.85 -44.30
N SER A 122 -16.28 28.70 -44.39
CA SER A 122 -16.29 29.92 -45.21
C SER A 122 -15.10 30.84 -44.92
N GLU A 123 -14.77 31.03 -43.63
CA GLU A 123 -13.62 31.82 -43.17
C GLU A 123 -12.30 31.17 -43.59
N ALA A 124 -12.20 29.84 -43.45
CA ALA A 124 -11.04 29.08 -43.87
C ALA A 124 -10.81 29.17 -45.38
N ILE A 125 -11.88 29.09 -46.19
CA ILE A 125 -11.81 29.25 -47.65
C ILE A 125 -11.29 30.65 -48.00
N SER A 126 -11.89 31.72 -47.47
CA SER A 126 -11.44 33.10 -47.73
C SER A 126 -9.95 33.28 -47.38
N TYR A 127 -9.52 32.73 -46.24
CA TYR A 127 -8.13 32.80 -45.82
C TYR A 127 -7.16 32.09 -46.78
N PHE A 128 -7.54 30.91 -47.29
CA PHE A 128 -6.73 30.21 -48.30
C PHE A 128 -6.75 30.93 -49.66
N GLU A 129 -7.86 31.57 -50.03
CA GLU A 129 -7.97 32.36 -51.25
C GLU A 129 -7.09 33.61 -51.25
N ASP A 130 -7.05 34.33 -50.13
CA ASP A 130 -6.21 35.52 -49.94
C ASP A 130 -4.71 35.18 -49.92
N ASN A 131 -4.36 33.92 -49.62
CA ASN A 131 -2.99 33.45 -49.45
C ASN A 131 -2.53 32.42 -50.50
N ARG A 132 -3.20 32.32 -51.66
CA ARG A 132 -2.94 31.30 -52.72
C ARG A 132 -1.48 31.15 -53.16
N ASN A 133 -0.66 32.20 -53.02
CA ASN A 133 0.76 32.18 -53.41
C ASN A 133 1.71 31.65 -52.31
N ASN A 134 1.23 31.47 -51.08
CA ASN A 134 2.03 30.99 -49.95
C ASN A 134 1.91 29.46 -49.80
N ARG A 135 2.93 28.74 -50.25
CA ARG A 135 2.97 27.26 -50.20
C ARG A 135 2.88 26.68 -48.78
N GLN A 136 3.36 27.40 -47.75
CA GLN A 136 3.28 26.92 -46.37
C GLN A 136 1.83 26.97 -45.87
N ILE A 137 1.11 28.06 -46.18
CA ILE A 137 -0.31 28.23 -45.83
C ILE A 137 -1.19 27.24 -46.60
N MET A 138 -0.91 27.03 -47.89
CA MET A 138 -1.64 26.06 -48.72
C MET A 138 -1.38 24.59 -48.34
N ASN A 139 -0.39 24.29 -47.50
CA ASN A 139 -0.23 22.95 -46.92
C ASN A 139 -1.10 22.75 -45.68
N LEU A 140 -1.56 23.83 -45.03
CA LEU A 140 -2.48 23.78 -43.89
C LEU A 140 -3.89 23.35 -44.30
N SER A 141 -4.29 23.59 -45.56
CA SER A 141 -5.60 23.20 -46.11
C SER A 141 -5.75 21.71 -46.39
N LYS A 142 -4.69 20.91 -46.22
CA LYS A 142 -4.73 19.47 -46.44
C LYS A 142 -5.17 18.77 -45.15
N CYS A 143 -6.30 18.09 -45.22
CA CYS A 143 -6.80 17.23 -44.16
C CYS A 143 -7.02 15.81 -44.66
N SER A 144 -6.65 14.81 -43.86
CA SER A 144 -7.01 13.42 -44.13
C SER A 144 -8.47 13.19 -43.73
N LEU A 145 -9.06 12.12 -44.24
CA LEU A 145 -10.38 11.70 -43.83
C LEU A 145 -10.35 11.29 -42.35
N LEU A 146 -11.30 11.78 -41.56
CA LEU A 146 -11.48 11.44 -40.16
C LEU A 146 -11.52 9.90 -40.00
N PRO A 147 -10.60 9.30 -39.23
CA PRO A 147 -10.65 7.86 -38.99
C PRO A 147 -11.84 7.56 -38.09
N ILE A 148 -12.81 6.82 -38.62
CA ILE A 148 -13.95 6.31 -37.87
C ILE A 148 -13.97 4.79 -37.97
N TYR A 149 -14.02 4.13 -36.82
CA TYR A 149 -14.11 2.68 -36.73
C TYR A 149 -15.46 2.27 -36.17
N ASN A 150 -16.11 1.32 -36.84
CA ASN A 150 -17.31 0.67 -36.34
C ASN A 150 -16.95 -0.74 -35.83
N LYS A 151 -17.71 -1.19 -34.83
CA LYS A 151 -17.48 -2.45 -34.14
C LYS A 151 -18.27 -3.60 -34.79
N LEU A 152 -17.57 -4.69 -35.11
CA LEU A 152 -18.13 -6.00 -35.43
C LEU A 152 -17.92 -6.92 -34.22
N VAL A 153 -19.01 -7.35 -33.58
CA VAL A 153 -18.97 -8.26 -32.42
C VAL A 153 -19.15 -9.69 -32.91
N ILE A 154 -18.31 -10.61 -32.45
CA ILE A 154 -18.52 -12.04 -32.69
C ILE A 154 -19.71 -12.50 -31.84
N ASP A 155 -20.75 -13.03 -32.49
CA ASP A 155 -22.04 -13.39 -31.90
C ASP A 155 -21.91 -14.52 -30.86
N ASP A 156 -22.66 -14.42 -29.75
CA ASP A 156 -22.76 -15.43 -28.68
C ASP A 156 -23.40 -16.75 -29.15
N ASN A 157 -23.98 -16.75 -30.35
CA ASN A 157 -24.59 -17.92 -30.99
C ASN A 157 -23.58 -18.81 -31.73
N LEU A 158 -22.33 -18.38 -31.91
CA LEU A 158 -21.28 -19.20 -32.52
C LEU A 158 -20.78 -20.26 -31.53
N GLU A 159 -21.34 -21.47 -31.64
CA GLU A 159 -20.98 -22.61 -30.80
C GLU A 159 -20.08 -23.61 -31.56
N LEU A 160 -18.85 -23.77 -31.08
CA LEU A 160 -17.87 -24.70 -31.61
C LEU A 160 -17.90 -25.99 -30.78
N LYS A 161 -18.37 -27.09 -31.39
CA LYS A 161 -18.55 -28.38 -30.71
C LYS A 161 -17.57 -29.42 -31.24
N VAL A 162 -16.90 -30.13 -30.33
CA VAL A 162 -16.04 -31.26 -30.69
C VAL A 162 -16.12 -32.38 -29.66
N ASP A 163 -16.15 -33.61 -30.16
CA ASP A 163 -16.04 -34.82 -29.34
C ASP A 163 -14.56 -35.07 -29.01
N LEU A 164 -14.18 -35.18 -27.73
CA LEU A 164 -12.77 -35.31 -27.36
C LEU A 164 -12.12 -36.59 -27.90
N LYS A 165 -12.93 -37.63 -28.13
CA LYS A 165 -12.51 -38.90 -28.75
C LYS A 165 -12.04 -38.74 -30.20
N SER A 166 -12.56 -37.78 -30.95
CA SER A 166 -12.16 -37.59 -32.36
C SER A 166 -10.79 -36.94 -32.51
N LEU A 167 -10.26 -36.34 -31.44
CA LEU A 167 -9.00 -35.59 -31.43
C LEU A 167 -7.76 -36.49 -31.48
N VAL A 168 -7.86 -37.71 -30.95
CA VAL A 168 -6.73 -38.63 -30.80
C VAL A 168 -6.89 -39.79 -31.77
N LYS A 169 -5.91 -39.98 -32.66
CA LYS A 169 -5.88 -41.15 -33.54
C LYS A 169 -5.54 -42.41 -32.74
N ASP A 170 -6.10 -43.56 -33.15
CA ASP A 170 -5.86 -44.84 -32.49
C ASP A 170 -4.36 -45.12 -32.32
N GLY A 171 -3.90 -45.17 -31.07
CA GLY A 171 -2.50 -45.44 -30.69
C GLY A 171 -1.63 -44.20 -30.38
N GLU A 172 -2.11 -42.98 -30.60
CA GLU A 172 -1.39 -41.74 -30.28
C GLU A 172 -1.69 -41.24 -28.86
N LYS A 173 -0.73 -40.56 -28.22
CA LYS A 173 -0.87 -39.99 -26.86
C LYS A 173 -1.26 -38.51 -26.85
N SER A 174 -1.39 -37.90 -28.02
CA SER A 174 -1.70 -36.50 -28.21
C SER A 174 -2.57 -36.30 -29.43
N GLY A 175 -3.41 -35.27 -29.40
CA GLY A 175 -4.31 -34.90 -30.48
C GLY A 175 -4.41 -33.39 -30.64
N SER A 176 -4.83 -32.94 -31.82
CA SER A 176 -5.13 -31.53 -32.06
C SER A 176 -6.29 -31.36 -33.02
N TYR A 177 -7.10 -30.33 -32.80
CA TYR A 177 -8.17 -29.92 -33.71
C TYR A 177 -8.20 -28.40 -33.84
N SER A 178 -8.57 -27.92 -35.02
CA SER A 178 -8.62 -26.51 -35.39
C SER A 178 -10.00 -26.22 -35.95
N PHE A 179 -10.65 -25.18 -35.42
CA PHE A 179 -11.93 -24.67 -35.91
C PHE A 179 -11.76 -23.56 -36.95
N LYS A 180 -10.58 -23.48 -37.59
CA LYS A 180 -10.24 -22.41 -38.53
C LYS A 180 -11.25 -22.30 -39.67
N SER A 181 -11.68 -23.43 -40.25
CA SER A 181 -12.61 -23.42 -41.38
C SER A 181 -14.01 -22.91 -40.98
N GLU A 182 -14.52 -23.32 -39.82
CA GLU A 182 -15.80 -22.89 -39.29
C GLU A 182 -15.79 -21.39 -38.95
N LEU A 183 -14.69 -20.90 -38.37
CA LEU A 183 -14.50 -19.47 -38.09
C LEU A 183 -14.34 -18.64 -39.36
N GLU A 184 -13.58 -19.12 -40.34
CA GLU A 184 -13.44 -18.46 -41.64
C GLU A 184 -14.78 -18.33 -42.36
N GLU A 185 -15.63 -19.36 -42.36
CA GLU A 185 -16.97 -19.32 -42.97
C GLU A 185 -17.88 -18.28 -42.28
N TYR A 186 -17.92 -18.30 -40.94
CA TYR A 186 -18.69 -17.34 -40.16
C TYR A 186 -18.23 -15.89 -40.38
N LEU A 187 -16.93 -15.63 -40.26
CA LEU A 187 -16.36 -14.30 -40.42
C LEU A 187 -16.56 -13.77 -41.85
N ASN A 188 -16.42 -14.63 -42.87
CA ASN A 188 -16.68 -14.23 -44.25
C ASN A 188 -18.14 -13.80 -44.46
N CYS A 189 -19.11 -14.49 -43.85
CA CYS A 189 -20.51 -14.13 -43.92
C CYS A 189 -20.79 -12.75 -43.29
N GLU A 190 -20.23 -12.49 -42.11
CA GLU A 190 -20.38 -11.19 -41.42
C GLU A 190 -19.68 -10.05 -42.18
N ILE A 191 -18.49 -10.29 -42.71
CA ILE A 191 -17.76 -9.32 -43.54
C ILE A 191 -18.55 -8.98 -44.80
N ASP A 192 -19.20 -9.97 -45.45
CA ASP A 192 -20.04 -9.72 -46.62
C ASP A 192 -21.25 -8.84 -46.32
N LYS A 193 -21.83 -8.94 -45.11
CA LYS A 193 -22.90 -8.04 -44.67
C LYS A 193 -22.37 -6.63 -44.46
N VAL A 194 -21.23 -6.50 -43.79
CA VAL A 194 -20.58 -5.20 -43.51
C VAL A 194 -20.16 -4.48 -44.80
N MET A 195 -19.61 -5.19 -45.78
CA MET A 195 -19.18 -4.61 -47.05
C MET A 195 -20.32 -4.09 -47.94
N LYS A 196 -21.56 -4.57 -47.71
CA LYS A 196 -22.76 -4.08 -48.43
C LYS A 196 -23.29 -2.77 -47.86
N LEU A 197 -22.79 -2.32 -46.72
CA LEU A 197 -23.19 -1.05 -46.11
C LEU A 197 -22.69 0.14 -46.96
N PRO A 198 -23.53 1.14 -47.25
CA PRO A 198 -23.14 2.30 -48.05
C PRO A 198 -22.02 3.13 -47.40
N GLU A 199 -21.93 3.11 -46.07
CA GLU A 199 -20.92 3.80 -45.27
C GLU A 199 -19.58 3.05 -45.18
N PHE A 200 -19.44 1.86 -45.77
CA PHE A 200 -18.18 1.11 -45.71
C PHE A 200 -17.02 1.89 -46.36
N TYR A 201 -15.87 1.93 -45.68
CA TYR A 201 -14.75 2.74 -46.13
C TYR A 201 -14.24 2.33 -47.53
N LYS A 202 -13.97 3.35 -48.34
CA LYS A 202 -13.31 3.22 -49.64
C LYS A 202 -11.95 3.90 -49.56
N PRO A 203 -10.87 3.33 -50.12
CA PRO A 203 -9.56 3.96 -50.12
C PRO A 203 -9.65 5.35 -50.77
N ILE A 204 -9.13 6.37 -50.09
CA ILE A 204 -9.06 7.74 -50.60
C ILE A 204 -7.60 8.16 -50.65
N ASN A 205 -7.09 8.44 -51.85
CA ASN A 205 -5.69 8.77 -52.09
C ASN A 205 -5.43 10.29 -52.18
N GLU A 206 -6.46 11.11 -52.02
CA GLU A 206 -6.37 12.57 -52.10
C GLU A 206 -6.73 13.21 -50.75
N TYR A 207 -6.00 14.25 -50.37
CA TYR A 207 -6.37 15.07 -49.21
C TYR A 207 -7.65 15.84 -49.49
N LEU A 208 -8.51 15.91 -48.48
CA LEU A 208 -9.70 16.73 -48.49
C LEU A 208 -9.30 18.21 -48.32
N LYS A 209 -9.96 19.09 -49.08
CA LYS A 209 -9.75 20.54 -49.02
C LYS A 209 -10.95 21.26 -48.43
N ALA A 210 -10.77 22.51 -48.04
CA ALA A 210 -11.85 23.35 -47.51
C ALA A 210 -13.03 23.48 -48.49
N GLU A 211 -12.76 23.52 -49.81
CA GLU A 211 -13.81 23.66 -50.82
C GLU A 211 -14.72 22.42 -50.92
N ASP A 212 -14.20 21.23 -50.59
CA ASP A 212 -14.95 19.97 -50.61
C ASP A 212 -15.92 19.85 -49.41
N LEU A 213 -15.91 20.80 -48.46
CA LEU A 213 -16.75 20.81 -47.26
C LEU A 213 -17.71 22.01 -47.17
N VAL A 214 -17.91 22.74 -48.27
CA VAL A 214 -18.83 23.90 -48.33
C VAL A 214 -20.26 23.51 -47.99
N ASN A 215 -20.71 22.34 -48.47
CA ASN A 215 -22.03 21.79 -48.18
C ASN A 215 -21.98 20.25 -48.34
N SER A 216 -23.06 19.57 -47.93
CA SER A 216 -23.13 18.11 -48.00
C SER A 216 -23.04 17.56 -49.43
N ILE A 217 -23.49 18.32 -50.44
CA ILE A 217 -23.48 17.90 -51.85
C ILE A 217 -22.05 17.88 -52.40
N GLU A 218 -21.23 18.89 -52.10
CA GLU A 218 -19.81 18.91 -52.51
C GLU A 218 -18.99 17.81 -51.83
N TYR A 219 -19.33 17.49 -50.58
CA TYR A 219 -18.73 16.38 -49.86
C TYR A 219 -19.10 15.02 -50.47
N ASP A 220 -20.37 14.81 -50.81
CA ASP A 220 -20.82 13.61 -51.53
C ASP A 220 -20.19 13.52 -52.93
N ASN A 221 -20.04 14.65 -53.63
CA ASN A 221 -19.33 14.72 -54.91
C ASN A 221 -17.87 14.29 -54.74
N TYR A 222 -17.18 14.76 -53.71
CA TYR A 222 -15.81 14.34 -53.38
C TYR A 222 -15.72 12.83 -53.14
N LEU A 223 -16.60 12.26 -52.29
CA LEU A 223 -16.64 10.82 -52.03
C LEU A 223 -16.94 10.00 -53.30
N SER A 224 -17.82 10.52 -54.16
CA SER A 224 -18.23 9.83 -55.39
C SER A 224 -17.10 9.64 -56.40
N ARG A 225 -16.06 10.49 -56.37
CA ARG A 225 -14.85 10.35 -57.21
C ARG A 225 -14.13 9.03 -56.96
N PHE A 226 -14.29 8.46 -55.76
CA PHE A 226 -13.62 7.22 -55.32
C PHE A 226 -14.55 6.00 -55.35
N ASN A 227 -15.80 6.13 -55.83
CA ASN A 227 -16.76 5.02 -55.85
C ASN A 227 -16.32 3.82 -56.71
N ASN A 228 -15.50 4.05 -57.73
CA ASN A 228 -15.00 3.02 -58.64
C ASN A 228 -13.71 2.34 -58.15
N GLN A 229 -13.16 2.74 -57.00
CA GLN A 229 -11.98 2.10 -56.44
C GLN A 229 -12.36 0.80 -55.71
N PRO A 230 -11.59 -0.29 -55.86
CA PRO A 230 -11.86 -1.53 -55.13
C PRO A 230 -11.60 -1.31 -53.63
N SER A 231 -12.64 -1.47 -52.81
CA SER A 231 -12.46 -1.54 -51.36
C SER A 231 -11.78 -2.86 -50.99
N PRO A 232 -10.73 -2.85 -50.15
CA PRO A 232 -10.11 -4.08 -49.69
C PRO A 232 -11.10 -4.83 -48.81
N ARG A 233 -11.28 -6.12 -49.09
CA ARG A 233 -12.01 -7.00 -48.20
C ARG A 233 -11.23 -7.13 -46.87
N PRO A 234 -11.85 -6.87 -45.71
CA PRO A 234 -11.26 -7.23 -44.43
C PRO A 234 -10.97 -8.73 -44.38
N VAL A 235 -9.77 -9.11 -43.95
CA VAL A 235 -9.39 -10.51 -43.77
C VAL A 235 -9.01 -10.68 -42.32
N PHE A 236 -9.76 -11.53 -41.61
CA PHE A 236 -9.49 -11.93 -40.23
C PHE A 236 -9.20 -13.43 -40.22
N ASP A 237 -8.00 -13.81 -39.80
CA ASP A 237 -7.56 -15.19 -39.67
C ASP A 237 -7.52 -15.52 -38.17
N LEU A 238 -8.63 -16.08 -37.68
CA LEU A 238 -8.80 -16.50 -36.29
C LEU A 238 -8.89 -18.02 -36.23
N ASP A 239 -8.32 -18.61 -35.20
CA ASP A 239 -8.38 -20.06 -34.98
C ASP A 239 -8.62 -20.37 -33.50
N VAL A 240 -9.45 -21.38 -33.25
CA VAL A 240 -9.55 -22.04 -31.95
C VAL A 240 -8.89 -23.40 -32.08
N LYS A 241 -7.66 -23.51 -31.54
CA LYS A 241 -6.88 -24.76 -31.53
C LYS A 241 -7.01 -25.46 -30.18
N ILE A 242 -7.48 -26.70 -30.23
CA ILE A 242 -7.51 -27.58 -29.08
C ILE A 242 -6.32 -28.51 -29.17
N TYR A 243 -5.50 -28.57 -28.12
CA TYR A 243 -4.49 -29.60 -27.96
C TYR A 243 -4.87 -30.50 -26.79
N LEU A 244 -4.66 -31.79 -26.99
CA LEU A 244 -4.90 -32.80 -25.97
C LEU A 244 -3.63 -33.63 -25.79
N LYS A 245 -3.24 -33.86 -24.54
CA LYS A 245 -2.06 -34.67 -24.19
C LYS A 245 -2.35 -35.54 -22.98
N LEU A 246 -2.08 -36.84 -23.09
CA LEU A 246 -2.13 -37.76 -21.95
C LEU A 246 -0.94 -37.52 -21.02
N ILE A 247 -1.21 -37.24 -19.75
CA ILE A 247 -0.21 -37.00 -18.70
C ILE A 247 -0.27 -38.14 -17.69
N GLU A 248 0.90 -38.73 -17.39
CA GLU A 248 1.10 -39.78 -16.37
C GLU A 248 0.20 -41.03 -16.48
N GLY A 249 -0.48 -41.21 -17.61
CA GLY A 249 -1.34 -42.37 -17.89
C GLY A 249 -2.72 -42.34 -17.21
N SER A 250 -2.99 -41.33 -16.38
CA SER A 250 -4.22 -41.20 -15.56
C SER A 250 -5.11 -40.02 -15.96
N LYS A 251 -4.54 -38.94 -16.53
CA LYS A 251 -5.27 -37.68 -16.83
C LYS A 251 -4.96 -37.18 -18.23
N TYR A 252 -5.93 -36.48 -18.84
CA TYR A 252 -5.70 -35.73 -20.07
C TYR A 252 -5.60 -34.24 -19.75
N ARG A 253 -4.51 -33.60 -20.20
CA ARG A 253 -4.41 -32.14 -20.26
C ARG A 253 -5.01 -31.67 -21.57
N ILE A 254 -5.93 -30.73 -21.48
CA ILE A 254 -6.58 -30.10 -22.62
C ILE A 254 -6.24 -28.61 -22.59
N SER A 255 -5.79 -28.10 -23.72
CA SER A 255 -5.42 -26.71 -23.93
C SER A 255 -6.27 -26.13 -25.05
N VAL A 256 -7.18 -25.22 -24.74
CA VAL A 256 -8.01 -24.51 -25.73
C VAL A 256 -7.38 -23.14 -25.97
N ASN A 257 -6.95 -22.88 -27.20
CA ASN A 257 -6.22 -21.68 -27.58
C ASN A 257 -7.01 -20.87 -28.59
N LEU A 258 -7.26 -19.60 -28.30
CA LEU A 258 -7.77 -18.62 -29.26
C LEU A 258 -6.57 -17.87 -29.84
N ILE A 259 -6.40 -17.94 -31.15
CA ILE A 259 -5.24 -17.43 -31.88
C ILE A 259 -5.70 -16.44 -32.95
N ASN A 260 -5.01 -15.30 -33.03
CA ASN A 260 -5.14 -14.32 -34.10
C ASN A 260 -3.91 -14.43 -35.04
N ASP A 261 -4.06 -15.16 -36.14
CA ASP A 261 -3.05 -15.27 -37.19
C ASP A 261 -3.24 -14.23 -38.31
N THR A 262 -4.12 -13.25 -38.09
CA THR A 262 -4.41 -12.19 -39.06
C THR A 262 -3.14 -11.45 -39.46
N ARG A 263 -2.97 -11.26 -40.78
CA ARG A 263 -1.89 -10.45 -41.36
C ARG A 263 -2.35 -9.04 -41.70
N LYS A 264 -1.44 -8.08 -41.57
CA LYS A 264 -1.66 -6.68 -41.93
C LYS A 264 -1.72 -6.55 -43.44
N ASN A 265 -2.91 -6.24 -43.97
CA ASN A 265 -3.06 -5.90 -45.38
C ASN A 265 -2.94 -4.38 -45.57
N ARG A 266 -1.78 -3.88 -46.03
CA ARG A 266 -1.55 -2.45 -46.24
C ARG A 266 -2.15 -2.01 -47.58
N LEU A 267 -3.02 -1.00 -47.52
CA LEU A 267 -3.69 -0.42 -48.69
C LEU A 267 -2.78 0.44 -49.56
N ASN A 268 -1.83 1.14 -48.93
CA ASN A 268 -0.96 2.11 -49.57
C ASN A 268 0.45 1.94 -49.03
N SER A 269 1.47 1.92 -49.89
CA SER A 269 2.86 1.92 -49.44
C SER A 269 3.27 3.24 -48.78
N TYR A 270 2.53 4.32 -49.04
CA TYR A 270 2.82 5.68 -48.59
C TYR A 270 2.03 6.14 -47.36
N SER A 271 0.91 5.49 -47.02
CA SER A 271 0.11 5.80 -45.81
C SER A 271 0.03 4.57 -44.90
N LYS A 272 0.14 4.78 -43.59
CA LYS A 272 0.00 3.71 -42.58
C LYS A 272 -1.47 3.28 -42.37
N GLU A 273 -2.38 3.66 -43.26
CA GLU A 273 -3.81 3.51 -43.04
C GLU A 273 -4.30 2.12 -43.48
N LEU A 274 -4.90 1.40 -42.53
CA LEU A 274 -5.52 0.10 -42.76
C LEU A 274 -7.04 0.28 -42.93
N ALA A 275 -7.67 -0.52 -43.79
CA ALA A 275 -9.15 -0.54 -43.92
C ALA A 275 -9.83 -1.15 -42.69
N TYR A 276 -9.11 -1.97 -41.94
CA TYR A 276 -9.56 -2.63 -40.73
C TYR A 276 -8.36 -2.86 -39.80
N LEU A 277 -8.61 -3.04 -38.52
CA LEU A 277 -7.56 -3.35 -37.57
C LEU A 277 -7.38 -4.87 -37.45
N PRO A 278 -6.19 -5.44 -37.72
CA PRO A 278 -5.94 -6.88 -37.67
C PRO A 278 -5.73 -7.39 -36.24
N VAL A 279 -6.59 -6.93 -35.33
CA VAL A 279 -6.47 -7.12 -33.88
C VAL A 279 -7.83 -7.56 -33.36
N LEU A 280 -7.83 -8.61 -32.54
CA LEU A 280 -9.02 -9.06 -31.82
C LEU A 280 -9.06 -8.39 -30.45
N PHE A 281 -10.04 -7.53 -30.22
CA PHE A 281 -10.24 -6.84 -28.94
C PHE A 281 -11.21 -7.61 -28.05
N ASN A 282 -11.13 -7.39 -26.73
CA ASN A 282 -11.99 -8.03 -25.74
C ASN A 282 -12.12 -9.57 -25.90
N SER A 283 -11.04 -10.20 -26.37
CA SER A 283 -10.95 -11.64 -26.65
C SER A 283 -11.32 -12.47 -25.41
N GLY A 284 -12.00 -13.58 -25.63
CA GLY A 284 -12.37 -14.48 -24.54
C GLY A 284 -12.86 -15.83 -25.01
N LEU A 285 -12.86 -16.78 -24.07
CA LEU A 285 -13.28 -18.15 -24.23
C LEU A 285 -14.26 -18.50 -23.10
N GLU A 286 -15.36 -19.15 -23.47
CA GLU A 286 -16.22 -19.89 -22.56
C GLU A 286 -16.20 -21.35 -23.01
N ILE A 287 -15.78 -22.23 -22.11
CA ILE A 287 -15.60 -23.65 -22.38
C ILE A 287 -16.55 -24.40 -21.46
N GLU A 288 -17.51 -25.09 -22.04
CA GLU A 288 -18.42 -25.99 -21.34
C GLU A 288 -17.98 -27.43 -21.58
N LEU A 289 -17.85 -28.18 -20.49
CA LEU A 289 -17.50 -29.59 -20.53
C LEU A 289 -18.75 -30.45 -20.31
N ILE A 290 -19.09 -31.23 -21.33
CA ILE A 290 -20.28 -32.10 -21.32
C ILE A 290 -19.84 -33.54 -21.06
N ASN A 291 -20.56 -34.25 -20.19
CA ASN A 291 -20.29 -35.64 -19.76
C ASN A 291 -18.92 -35.87 -19.09
N ALA A 292 -18.27 -34.82 -18.59
CA ALA A 292 -17.03 -34.91 -17.81
C ALA A 292 -16.92 -33.75 -16.82
N SER A 293 -16.02 -33.86 -15.86
CA SER A 293 -15.76 -32.86 -14.82
C SER A 293 -14.34 -32.28 -14.91
N TYR A 294 -14.20 -31.00 -14.57
CA TYR A 294 -12.88 -30.38 -14.45
C TYR A 294 -12.16 -30.87 -13.21
N GLU A 295 -10.97 -31.44 -13.40
CA GLU A 295 -10.15 -31.87 -12.29
C GLU A 295 -9.39 -30.69 -11.66
N SER A 296 -9.45 -30.62 -10.33
CA SER A 296 -8.76 -29.59 -9.55
C SER A 296 -7.24 -29.67 -9.72
N ILE A 297 -6.64 -28.53 -10.01
CA ILE A 297 -5.20 -28.32 -10.14
C ILE A 297 -4.71 -27.70 -8.83
N THR A 298 -3.79 -28.38 -8.14
CA THR A 298 -3.14 -27.86 -6.94
C THR A 298 -2.04 -26.87 -7.33
N LEU A 299 -2.04 -25.69 -6.72
CA LEU A 299 -1.01 -24.67 -6.93
C LEU A 299 0.12 -24.81 -5.90
N ASP A 300 1.34 -25.09 -6.36
CA ASP A 300 2.50 -25.40 -5.50
C ASP A 300 3.10 -24.17 -4.77
N TYR A 301 2.72 -22.95 -5.18
CA TYR A 301 3.28 -21.70 -4.64
C TYR A 301 2.53 -21.17 -3.40
N PHE A 302 1.34 -21.68 -3.11
CA PHE A 302 0.61 -21.28 -1.90
C PHE A 302 0.99 -22.16 -0.71
N LEU A 303 1.13 -21.54 0.46
CA LEU A 303 1.30 -22.29 1.72
C LEU A 303 0.04 -23.15 1.96
N ASP A 304 0.25 -24.37 2.45
CA ASP A 304 -0.84 -25.23 2.91
C ASP A 304 -1.51 -24.58 4.14
N ASP A 305 -2.60 -23.85 3.93
CA ASP A 305 -3.40 -23.20 4.98
C ASP A 305 -4.84 -23.74 4.89
N TYR A 306 -5.37 -24.20 6.02
CA TYR A 306 -6.74 -24.71 6.11
C TYR A 306 -7.83 -23.65 5.81
N LYS A 307 -7.45 -22.37 5.76
CA LYS A 307 -8.33 -21.23 5.49
C LYS A 307 -8.53 -20.95 4.00
N TYR A 308 -7.63 -21.43 3.14
CA TYR A 308 -7.65 -21.13 1.71
C TYR A 308 -7.62 -22.41 0.87
N ASP A 309 -8.47 -22.44 -0.16
CA ASP A 309 -8.41 -23.49 -1.17
C ASP A 309 -7.27 -23.16 -2.15
N LYS A 310 -6.26 -24.04 -2.20
CA LYS A 310 -5.12 -23.93 -3.12
C LYS A 310 -5.39 -24.53 -4.50
N THR A 311 -6.64 -24.93 -4.77
CA THR A 311 -7.01 -25.57 -6.02
C THR A 311 -7.72 -24.62 -6.98
N VAL A 312 -7.47 -24.82 -8.28
CA VAL A 312 -8.16 -24.15 -9.37
C VAL A 312 -8.60 -25.15 -10.42
N ASN A 313 -9.70 -24.90 -11.13
CA ASN A 313 -10.22 -25.83 -12.14
C ASN A 313 -9.63 -25.61 -13.54
N GLY A 314 -8.85 -24.54 -13.73
CA GLY A 314 -8.17 -24.24 -14.98
C GLY A 314 -7.11 -23.15 -14.81
N ILE A 315 -6.13 -23.13 -15.71
CA ILE A 315 -5.04 -22.15 -15.75
C ILE A 315 -5.13 -21.38 -17.06
N GLY A 316 -5.21 -20.06 -16.97
CA GLY A 316 -5.20 -19.17 -18.13
C GLY A 316 -3.78 -18.73 -18.52
N THR A 317 -3.51 -18.66 -19.82
CA THR A 317 -2.34 -17.96 -20.38
C THR A 317 -2.84 -16.69 -21.09
N ASN A 318 -2.27 -15.54 -20.74
CA ASN A 318 -2.71 -14.20 -21.18
C ASN A 318 -4.18 -13.85 -20.80
N CYS A 319 -4.78 -14.59 -19.87
CA CYS A 319 -6.08 -14.33 -19.26
C CYS A 319 -6.16 -14.96 -17.86
N SER A 320 -7.13 -14.53 -17.05
CA SER A 320 -7.55 -15.25 -15.84
C SER A 320 -8.75 -16.16 -16.14
N VAL A 321 -9.03 -17.12 -15.27
CA VAL A 321 -10.09 -18.13 -15.48
C VAL A 321 -11.00 -18.18 -14.27
N GLU A 322 -12.31 -18.11 -14.53
CA GLU A 322 -13.36 -18.29 -13.54
C GLU A 322 -14.10 -19.60 -13.81
N PHE A 323 -14.40 -20.35 -12.76
CA PHE A 323 -15.13 -21.62 -12.86
C PHE A 323 -16.57 -21.46 -12.39
N ASP A 324 -17.51 -21.66 -13.31
CA ASP A 324 -18.93 -21.73 -13.04
C ASP A 324 -19.31 -23.18 -12.71
N LYS A 325 -19.55 -23.44 -11.42
CA LYS A 325 -19.93 -24.76 -10.89
C LYS A 325 -21.33 -25.20 -11.34
N GLU A 326 -22.27 -24.28 -11.57
CA GLU A 326 -23.66 -24.62 -11.89
C GLU A 326 -23.77 -25.15 -13.32
N ASN A 327 -23.04 -24.53 -14.24
CA ASN A 327 -23.07 -24.90 -15.66
C ASN A 327 -21.87 -25.76 -16.10
N ASN A 328 -20.93 -26.06 -15.20
CA ASN A 328 -19.68 -26.76 -15.48
C ASN A 328 -18.90 -26.08 -16.63
N LYS A 329 -18.56 -24.81 -16.43
CA LYS A 329 -17.89 -23.98 -17.45
C LYS A 329 -16.66 -23.25 -16.93
N LEU A 330 -15.63 -23.17 -17.76
CA LEU A 330 -14.50 -22.25 -17.56
C LEU A 330 -14.68 -21.01 -18.43
N ILE A 331 -14.62 -19.83 -17.82
CA ILE A 331 -14.82 -18.54 -18.47
C ILE A 331 -13.55 -17.72 -18.34
N SER A 332 -13.02 -17.23 -19.46
CA SER A 332 -11.88 -16.31 -19.45
C SER A 332 -12.30 -14.93 -18.94
N ASN A 333 -11.51 -14.36 -18.04
CA ASN A 333 -11.64 -12.99 -17.61
C ASN A 333 -10.33 -12.22 -17.88
N ASN A 334 -10.43 -11.11 -18.62
CA ASN A 334 -9.29 -10.25 -18.94
C ASN A 334 -8.98 -9.23 -17.83
N ILE A 335 -9.96 -8.96 -16.94
CA ILE A 335 -9.86 -8.01 -15.84
C ILE A 335 -10.49 -8.67 -14.60
N PRO A 336 -9.75 -9.55 -13.90
CA PRO A 336 -10.23 -10.11 -12.64
C PRO A 336 -10.41 -8.99 -11.61
N ILE A 337 -11.58 -8.93 -10.98
CA ILE A 337 -11.91 -7.93 -9.95
C ILE A 337 -11.98 -8.64 -8.60
N TYR A 338 -11.20 -8.16 -7.64
CA TYR A 338 -11.24 -8.66 -6.26
C TYR A 338 -11.72 -7.57 -5.30
N TYR A 339 -12.84 -7.82 -4.64
CA TYR A 339 -13.40 -6.92 -3.64
C TYR A 339 -12.80 -7.17 -2.26
N GLN A 340 -11.79 -6.38 -1.89
CA GLN A 340 -11.23 -6.44 -0.55
C GLN A 340 -12.15 -5.75 0.47
N LYS A 341 -12.74 -6.53 1.39
CA LYS A 341 -13.55 -5.98 2.48
C LYS A 341 -12.69 -5.09 3.38
N ARG A 342 -13.15 -3.86 3.65
CA ARG A 342 -12.48 -2.96 4.60
C ARG A 342 -12.66 -3.47 6.03
N LEU A 343 -11.56 -3.82 6.69
CA LEU A 343 -11.56 -4.13 8.12
C LEU A 343 -11.84 -2.84 8.92
N LYS A 344 -12.81 -2.90 9.83
CA LYS A 344 -13.14 -1.82 10.77
C LYS A 344 -13.05 -2.33 12.19
N THR A 345 -12.65 -1.44 13.10
CA THR A 345 -12.62 -1.73 14.53
C THR A 345 -14.05 -1.85 15.06
N ARG A 346 -14.23 -2.77 16.01
CA ARG A 346 -15.47 -2.95 16.75
C ARG A 346 -15.51 -1.94 17.90
N ASP A 347 -16.01 -0.75 17.61
CA ASP A 347 -16.08 0.35 18.59
C ASP A 347 -17.15 0.09 19.68
N ASP A 348 -18.04 -0.89 19.48
CA ASP A 348 -18.98 -1.39 20.50
C ASP A 348 -18.28 -2.06 21.70
N LEU A 349 -17.01 -2.43 21.53
CA LEU A 349 -16.15 -3.00 22.57
C LEU A 349 -15.13 -1.99 23.10
N ALA A 350 -15.31 -0.69 22.83
CA ALA A 350 -14.44 0.35 23.34
C ALA A 350 -14.55 0.48 24.88
N ILE A 351 -13.41 0.72 25.52
CA ILE A 351 -13.26 0.73 26.98
C ILE A 351 -12.97 2.14 27.44
N LYS A 352 -13.88 2.73 28.23
CA LYS A 352 -13.76 4.14 28.63
C LYS A 352 -12.57 4.38 29.54
N PHE A 353 -11.92 5.52 29.37
CA PHE A 353 -10.83 5.95 30.26
C PHE A 353 -11.34 6.07 31.70
N ASP A 354 -12.55 6.58 31.91
CA ASP A 354 -13.14 6.74 33.24
C ASP A 354 -13.31 5.41 33.98
N ASP A 355 -13.70 4.34 33.28
CA ASP A 355 -13.86 3.02 33.89
C ASP A 355 -12.49 2.47 34.34
N LEU A 356 -11.43 2.72 33.56
CA LEU A 356 -10.06 2.32 33.87
C LEU A 356 -9.39 3.20 34.94
N ILE A 357 -9.84 4.44 35.11
CA ILE A 357 -9.35 5.35 36.16
C ILE A 357 -10.00 5.02 37.50
N ASN A 358 -11.31 4.76 37.52
CA ASN A 358 -12.08 4.57 38.75
C ASN A 358 -12.06 3.13 39.26
N ASP A 359 -12.20 2.13 38.38
CA ASP A 359 -12.23 0.71 38.73
C ASP A 359 -11.51 -0.15 37.67
N PRO A 360 -10.17 -0.01 37.55
CA PRO A 360 -9.38 -0.69 36.51
C PRO A 360 -9.54 -2.22 36.56
N ILE A 361 -9.47 -2.81 37.76
CA ILE A 361 -9.39 -4.26 37.91
C ILE A 361 -10.69 -4.93 37.47
N ASN A 362 -11.85 -4.42 37.90
CA ASN A 362 -13.15 -4.97 37.49
C ASN A 362 -13.36 -4.82 35.97
N THR A 363 -13.00 -3.65 35.42
CA THR A 363 -13.12 -3.36 33.99
C THR A 363 -12.29 -4.33 33.15
N LEU A 364 -11.02 -4.55 33.53
CA LEU A 364 -10.14 -5.48 32.83
C LEU A 364 -10.56 -6.95 33.01
N ASN A 365 -11.05 -7.35 34.18
CA ASN A 365 -11.57 -8.70 34.40
C ASN A 365 -12.81 -9.02 33.54
N LYS A 366 -13.68 -8.03 33.31
CA LYS A 366 -14.81 -8.20 32.36
C LYS A 366 -14.32 -8.47 30.94
N ILE A 367 -13.20 -7.86 30.53
CA ILE A 367 -12.58 -8.12 29.23
C ILE A 367 -12.03 -9.54 29.19
N ALA A 368 -11.25 -9.93 30.21
CA ALA A 368 -10.66 -11.28 30.29
C ALA A 368 -11.74 -12.37 30.24
N SER A 369 -12.85 -12.19 30.97
CA SER A 369 -14.00 -13.12 30.92
C SER A 369 -14.61 -13.24 29.53
N LYS A 370 -14.74 -12.14 28.78
CA LYS A 370 -15.25 -12.19 27.39
C LYS A 370 -14.27 -12.88 26.44
N MET A 371 -12.97 -12.77 26.69
CA MET A 371 -11.95 -13.49 25.91
C MET A 371 -12.00 -15.00 26.20
N ASP A 372 -12.21 -15.41 27.46
CA ASP A 372 -12.43 -16.81 27.83
C ASP A 372 -13.70 -17.39 27.17
N ASP A 373 -14.79 -16.61 27.11
CA ASP A 373 -16.01 -17.00 26.40
C ASP A 373 -15.74 -17.23 24.90
N GLU A 374 -14.92 -16.38 24.29
CA GLU A 374 -14.55 -16.51 22.87
C GLU A 374 -13.62 -17.72 22.63
N LEU A 375 -12.66 -17.96 23.53
CA LEU A 375 -11.81 -19.15 23.49
C LEU A 375 -12.66 -20.43 23.59
N THR A 376 -13.70 -20.43 24.43
CA THR A 376 -14.65 -21.55 24.53
C THR A 376 -15.39 -21.78 23.21
N LYS A 377 -15.77 -20.71 22.50
CA LYS A 377 -16.38 -20.84 21.16
C LYS A 377 -15.41 -21.41 20.13
N TRP A 378 -14.14 -21.00 20.15
CA TRP A 378 -13.11 -21.53 19.24
C TRP A 378 -12.87 -23.03 19.46
N ASN A 379 -12.79 -23.47 20.72
CA ASN A 379 -12.69 -24.90 21.04
C ASN A 379 -13.91 -25.67 20.52
N ARG A 380 -15.12 -25.13 20.68
CA ARG A 380 -16.34 -25.74 20.14
C ARG A 380 -16.34 -25.78 18.60
N ASP A 381 -15.87 -24.72 17.94
CA ASP A 381 -15.76 -24.69 16.48
C ASP A 381 -14.78 -25.75 15.96
N TYR A 382 -13.63 -25.89 16.63
CA TYR A 382 -12.67 -26.94 16.35
C TYR A 382 -13.31 -28.33 16.49
N GLU A 383 -13.97 -28.63 17.62
CA GLU A 383 -14.62 -29.94 17.80
C GLU A 383 -15.69 -30.24 16.75
N ASN A 384 -16.42 -29.22 16.28
CA ASN A 384 -17.43 -29.37 15.24
C ASN A 384 -16.84 -29.61 13.84
N ARG A 385 -15.64 -29.06 13.56
CA ARG A 385 -15.07 -29.02 12.20
C ARG A 385 -13.82 -29.88 12.03
N LYS A 386 -13.22 -30.40 13.11
CA LYS A 386 -11.91 -31.08 13.08
C LYS A 386 -11.79 -32.17 12.03
N ASP A 387 -12.86 -32.91 11.75
CA ASP A 387 -12.85 -34.02 10.79
C ASP A 387 -13.07 -33.58 9.33
N ASN A 388 -13.48 -32.32 9.10
CA ASN A 388 -13.82 -31.74 7.80
C ASN A 388 -13.24 -30.32 7.62
N LEU A 389 -12.03 -30.05 8.15
CA LEU A 389 -11.40 -28.74 8.01
C LEU A 389 -10.97 -28.43 6.57
N VAL A 390 -10.57 -29.46 5.83
CA VAL A 390 -10.10 -29.40 4.44
C VAL A 390 -10.67 -30.57 3.66
N GLU A 391 -10.89 -30.39 2.35
CA GLU A 391 -11.38 -31.47 1.48
C GLU A 391 -10.33 -32.57 1.27
N ASP A 392 -9.05 -32.19 1.20
CA ASP A 392 -7.94 -33.15 1.09
C ASP A 392 -7.60 -33.79 2.44
N ARG A 393 -7.95 -35.07 2.57
CA ARG A 393 -7.68 -35.86 3.79
C ARG A 393 -6.19 -35.97 4.13
N SER A 394 -5.29 -35.84 3.16
CA SER A 394 -3.84 -35.89 3.42
C SER A 394 -3.36 -34.68 4.23
N LEU A 395 -4.02 -33.54 4.08
CA LEU A 395 -3.70 -32.28 4.76
C LEU A 395 -4.44 -32.10 6.09
N LEU A 396 -5.45 -32.94 6.37
CA LEU A 396 -6.33 -32.82 7.53
C LEU A 396 -5.56 -32.78 8.86
N THR A 397 -4.54 -33.61 9.02
CA THR A 397 -3.73 -33.63 10.26
C THR A 397 -2.95 -32.31 10.43
N SER A 398 -2.43 -31.75 9.33
CA SER A 398 -1.72 -30.46 9.35
C SER A 398 -2.68 -29.33 9.72
N ALA A 399 -3.85 -29.29 9.08
CA ALA A 399 -4.91 -28.33 9.35
C ALA A 399 -5.39 -28.36 10.81
N GLN A 400 -5.59 -29.57 11.37
CA GLN A 400 -5.95 -29.75 12.77
C GLN A 400 -4.87 -29.19 13.71
N ASN A 401 -3.60 -29.48 13.43
CA ASN A 401 -2.47 -28.99 14.22
C ASN A 401 -2.35 -27.47 14.16
N GLU A 402 -2.58 -26.87 12.98
CA GLU A 402 -2.56 -25.42 12.78
C GLU A 402 -3.68 -24.73 13.57
N PHE A 403 -4.92 -25.20 13.47
CA PHE A 403 -6.04 -24.67 14.25
C PHE A 403 -5.76 -24.79 15.76
N LEU A 404 -5.32 -25.96 16.24
CA LEU A 404 -4.95 -26.14 17.65
C LEU A 404 -3.82 -25.20 18.08
N LYS A 405 -2.85 -24.91 17.20
CA LYS A 405 -1.79 -23.93 17.47
C LYS A 405 -2.36 -22.52 17.63
N GLU A 406 -3.34 -22.13 16.83
CA GLU A 406 -4.03 -20.84 16.96
C GLU A 406 -4.84 -20.73 18.26
N ILE A 407 -5.57 -21.79 18.64
CA ILE A 407 -6.27 -21.85 19.94
C ILE A 407 -5.28 -21.71 21.09
N LYS A 408 -4.15 -22.42 21.03
CA LYS A 408 -3.08 -22.30 22.04
C LYS A 408 -2.49 -20.89 22.08
N GLY A 409 -2.26 -20.28 20.91
CA GLY A 409 -1.79 -18.90 20.80
C GLY A 409 -2.77 -17.91 21.44
N PHE A 410 -4.07 -18.03 21.16
CA PHE A 410 -5.07 -17.15 21.76
C PHE A 410 -5.19 -17.35 23.27
N LYS A 411 -5.11 -18.60 23.76
CA LYS A 411 -5.07 -18.87 25.19
C LYS A 411 -3.85 -18.23 25.85
N PHE A 412 -2.68 -18.33 25.23
CA PHE A 412 -1.45 -17.70 25.72
C PHE A 412 -1.61 -16.17 25.87
N GLU A 413 -2.22 -15.50 24.89
CA GLU A 413 -2.52 -14.06 24.98
C GLU A 413 -3.48 -13.73 26.14
N ILE A 414 -4.49 -14.57 26.38
CA ILE A 414 -5.41 -14.41 27.53
C ILE A 414 -4.65 -14.54 28.85
N ASP A 415 -3.79 -15.54 28.97
CA ASP A 415 -3.01 -15.80 30.18
C ASP A 415 -2.05 -14.63 30.46
N ARG A 416 -1.39 -14.09 29.43
CA ARG A 416 -0.54 -12.90 29.53
C ARG A 416 -1.32 -11.65 29.94
N PHE A 417 -2.49 -11.42 29.34
CA PHE A 417 -3.36 -10.31 29.72
C PHE A 417 -3.82 -10.42 31.18
N LYS A 418 -4.23 -11.61 31.63
CA LYS A 418 -4.61 -11.86 33.03
C LYS A 418 -3.44 -11.63 33.99
N TYR A 419 -2.23 -12.01 33.61
CA TYR A 419 -1.04 -11.74 34.40
C TYR A 419 -0.78 -10.24 34.52
N GLY A 420 -0.94 -9.46 33.44
CA GLY A 420 -0.91 -8.00 33.49
C GLY A 420 -1.93 -7.40 34.47
N ILE A 421 -3.17 -7.93 34.49
CA ILE A 421 -4.19 -7.52 35.47
C ILE A 421 -3.74 -7.80 36.90
N GLU A 422 -3.13 -8.96 37.15
CA GLU A 422 -2.58 -9.32 38.45
C GLU A 422 -1.52 -8.32 38.92
N GLN A 423 -0.63 -7.88 38.03
CA GLN A 423 0.39 -6.87 38.34
C GLN A 423 -0.24 -5.53 38.71
N ILE A 424 -1.26 -5.07 37.97
CA ILE A 424 -2.01 -3.85 38.31
C ILE A 424 -2.73 -3.99 39.65
N LYS A 425 -3.23 -5.19 39.99
CA LYS A 425 -3.97 -5.44 41.23
C LYS A 425 -3.04 -5.41 42.44
N ASN A 426 -1.92 -6.14 42.36
CA ASN A 426 -1.09 -6.47 43.51
C ASN A 426 0.02 -5.45 43.78
N ARG A 427 0.36 -4.58 42.81
CA ARG A 427 1.46 -3.62 42.93
C ARG A 427 0.96 -2.18 42.85
N ASP A 428 1.11 -1.44 43.94
CA ASP A 428 0.58 -0.08 44.03
C ASP A 428 1.23 0.89 43.04
N MET A 429 2.56 0.79 42.83
CA MET A 429 3.27 1.62 41.85
C MET A 429 2.75 1.38 40.43
N VAL A 430 2.55 0.11 40.05
CA VAL A 430 1.98 -0.30 38.76
C VAL A 430 0.56 0.24 38.60
N ARG A 431 -0.28 0.09 39.62
CA ARG A 431 -1.66 0.61 39.62
C ARG A 431 -1.70 2.13 39.44
N GLN A 432 -0.86 2.86 40.17
CA GLN A 432 -0.77 4.32 40.07
C GLN A 432 -0.31 4.77 38.69
N SER A 433 0.72 4.13 38.12
CA SER A 433 1.19 4.44 36.77
C SER A 433 0.12 4.18 35.71
N PHE A 434 -0.59 3.05 35.81
CA PHE A 434 -1.68 2.69 34.90
C PHE A 434 -2.83 3.70 34.97
N VAL A 435 -3.25 4.11 36.18
CA VAL A 435 -4.32 5.10 36.35
C VAL A 435 -3.90 6.47 35.78
N ASN A 436 -2.68 6.93 36.05
CA ASN A 436 -2.21 8.23 35.55
C ASN A 436 -1.95 8.25 34.03
N MET A 437 -1.54 7.13 33.45
CA MET A 437 -1.53 6.94 31.99
C MET A 437 -2.94 7.19 31.42
N ASN A 438 -3.98 6.54 31.96
CA ASN A 438 -5.35 6.72 31.48
C ASN A 438 -5.84 8.17 31.66
N LYS A 439 -5.49 8.85 32.76
CA LYS A 439 -5.78 10.28 32.95
C LYS A 439 -5.11 11.17 31.90
N ALA A 440 -3.87 10.89 31.52
CA ALA A 440 -3.16 11.65 30.49
C ALA A 440 -3.86 11.54 29.14
N PHE A 441 -4.25 10.32 28.73
CA PHE A 441 -5.00 10.10 27.49
C PHE A 441 -6.41 10.71 27.51
N LYS A 442 -7.10 10.67 28.65
CA LYS A 442 -8.38 11.37 28.81
C LYS A 442 -8.23 12.88 28.62
N THR A 443 -7.14 13.46 29.11
CA THR A 443 -6.90 14.92 29.06
C THR A 443 -6.58 15.42 27.66
N THR A 444 -5.90 14.62 26.84
CA THR A 444 -5.55 15.00 25.46
C THR A 444 -6.69 14.86 24.47
N SER A 445 -7.63 13.95 24.75
CA SER A 445 -8.62 13.57 23.76
C SER A 445 -9.90 14.38 23.87
N SER A 446 -10.13 15.26 22.88
CA SER A 446 -11.43 15.90 22.66
C SER A 446 -12.37 15.09 21.75
N LYS A 447 -11.84 14.06 21.08
CA LYS A 447 -12.55 13.30 20.02
C LYS A 447 -12.91 11.87 20.40
N TYR A 448 -12.28 11.29 21.42
CA TYR A 448 -12.51 9.93 21.90
C TYR A 448 -12.39 9.83 23.43
N ASP A 449 -13.22 9.03 24.08
CA ASP A 449 -13.24 8.87 25.55
C ASP A 449 -12.81 7.47 26.01
N SER A 450 -12.28 6.67 25.07
CA SER A 450 -12.08 5.23 25.25
C SER A 450 -10.89 4.69 24.47
N TRP A 451 -10.31 3.60 24.98
CA TRP A 451 -9.41 2.73 24.24
C TRP A 451 -10.20 1.76 23.36
N ARG A 452 -9.68 1.45 22.18
CA ARG A 452 -10.09 0.25 21.44
C ARG A 452 -9.61 -0.99 22.17
N LEU A 453 -10.37 -2.07 22.07
CA LEU A 453 -10.11 -3.31 22.79
C LEU A 453 -8.68 -3.83 22.61
N PHE A 454 -8.16 -3.87 21.38
CA PHE A 454 -6.81 -4.37 21.14
C PHE A 454 -5.73 -3.48 21.78
N GLN A 455 -5.96 -2.15 21.86
CA GLN A 455 -4.98 -1.21 22.43
C GLN A 455 -4.79 -1.49 23.92
N ILE A 456 -5.90 -1.62 24.66
CA ILE A 456 -5.83 -1.88 26.10
C ILE A 456 -5.34 -3.29 26.42
N VAL A 457 -5.75 -4.29 25.63
CA VAL A 457 -5.24 -5.67 25.78
C VAL A 457 -3.73 -5.70 25.55
N PHE A 458 -3.24 -5.01 24.51
CA PHE A 458 -1.81 -4.90 24.22
C PHE A 458 -1.03 -4.21 25.35
N ILE A 459 -1.48 -3.04 25.81
CA ILE A 459 -0.82 -2.30 26.90
C ILE A 459 -0.72 -3.16 28.17
N VAL A 460 -1.83 -3.76 28.61
CA VAL A 460 -1.85 -4.54 29.86
C VAL A 460 -1.01 -5.81 29.75
N SER A 461 -1.00 -6.46 28.58
CA SER A 461 -0.18 -7.66 28.35
C SER A 461 1.32 -7.39 28.37
N LEU A 462 1.74 -6.14 28.09
CA LEU A 462 3.14 -5.70 28.15
C LEU A 462 3.60 -5.21 29.52
N ILE A 463 2.68 -4.91 30.45
CA ILE A 463 3.04 -4.39 31.77
C ILE A 463 4.06 -5.28 32.50
N PRO A 464 3.90 -6.63 32.55
CA PRO A 464 4.87 -7.49 33.22
C PRO A 464 6.30 -7.30 32.69
N ASP A 465 6.45 -7.13 31.38
CA ASP A 465 7.74 -6.96 30.71
C ASP A 465 8.36 -5.59 31.00
N LEU A 466 7.53 -4.54 31.11
CA LEU A 466 7.98 -3.18 31.40
C LEU A 466 8.44 -2.98 32.86
N ILE A 467 7.96 -3.81 33.79
CA ILE A 467 8.24 -3.65 35.23
C ILE A 467 9.26 -4.65 35.78
N VAL A 468 9.64 -5.67 34.98
CA VAL A 468 10.46 -6.81 35.44
C VAL A 468 11.79 -6.35 36.03
N ASN A 469 12.42 -5.33 35.44
CA ASN A 469 13.71 -4.79 35.90
C ASN A 469 13.69 -4.31 37.36
N HIS A 470 12.52 -3.89 37.86
CA HIS A 470 12.40 -3.41 39.23
C HIS A 470 12.02 -4.52 40.22
N TYR A 471 11.22 -5.50 39.80
CA TYR A 471 10.65 -6.50 40.71
C TYR A 471 11.36 -7.86 40.72
N GLY A 472 12.12 -8.23 39.68
CA GLY A 472 13.13 -9.32 39.72
C GLY A 472 12.62 -10.78 39.73
N GLU A 473 13.57 -11.71 39.52
CA GLU A 473 13.58 -13.19 39.41
C GLU A 473 12.25 -13.97 39.33
N ASP A 474 11.36 -13.87 40.33
CA ASP A 474 10.10 -14.64 40.36
C ASP A 474 9.15 -14.31 39.18
N ASP A 475 9.30 -13.11 38.59
CA ASP A 475 8.52 -12.66 37.44
C ASP A 475 9.22 -12.87 36.09
N VAL A 476 10.54 -13.06 36.07
CA VAL A 476 11.34 -13.14 34.83
C VAL A 476 10.87 -14.33 33.99
N ASP A 477 10.66 -15.48 34.63
CA ASP A 477 10.15 -16.72 34.00
C ASP A 477 8.75 -16.55 33.38
N LYS A 478 8.00 -15.55 33.81
CA LYS A 478 6.65 -15.22 33.31
C LYS A 478 6.64 -14.01 32.39
N SER A 479 7.78 -13.36 32.20
CA SER A 479 7.98 -12.26 31.27
C SER A 479 8.40 -12.79 29.90
N PHE A 480 8.21 -11.97 28.86
CA PHE A 480 8.56 -12.28 27.48
C PHE A 480 9.60 -11.30 26.97
N ILE A 481 10.44 -10.79 27.87
CA ILE A 481 11.45 -9.79 27.55
C ILE A 481 12.43 -10.27 26.47
N GLU A 482 12.64 -11.59 26.30
CA GLU A 482 13.41 -12.28 25.23
C GLU A 482 12.79 -12.25 23.83
N LYS A 483 11.60 -11.67 23.71
CA LYS A 483 10.82 -11.69 22.48
C LYS A 483 10.47 -10.27 22.04
N VAL A 484 10.20 -10.16 20.75
CA VAL A 484 9.66 -8.93 20.16
C VAL A 484 8.14 -9.05 20.06
N ASP A 485 7.44 -8.07 20.62
CA ASP A 485 6.00 -7.94 20.48
C ASP A 485 5.61 -7.22 19.19
N LEU A 486 4.85 -7.90 18.33
CA LEU A 486 4.41 -7.37 17.05
C LEU A 486 2.96 -6.89 17.10
N LEU A 487 2.76 -5.58 17.10
CA LEU A 487 1.43 -4.98 16.96
C LEU A 487 1.01 -4.87 15.47
N TYR A 488 0.49 -5.96 14.91
CA TYR A 488 0.02 -6.00 13.52
C TYR A 488 -1.46 -5.62 13.41
N PHE A 489 -1.74 -4.40 12.96
CA PHE A 489 -3.10 -3.90 12.75
C PHE A 489 -3.17 -2.97 11.51
N PRO A 490 -4.31 -2.93 10.78
CA PRO A 490 -4.47 -2.04 9.62
C PRO A 490 -4.18 -0.57 9.92
N THR A 491 -3.68 0.16 8.92
CA THR A 491 -3.38 1.59 9.03
C THR A 491 -4.64 2.39 9.41
N GLY A 492 -4.45 3.42 10.25
CA GLY A 492 -5.55 4.19 10.84
C GLY A 492 -6.34 3.46 11.94
N GLY A 493 -5.99 2.21 12.28
CA GLY A 493 -6.63 1.43 13.33
C GLY A 493 -6.22 1.78 14.76
N GLY A 494 -5.29 2.72 14.95
CA GLY A 494 -4.90 3.25 16.28
C GLY A 494 -3.70 2.55 16.92
N LYS A 495 -2.73 2.08 16.13
CA LYS A 495 -1.50 1.44 16.65
C LYS A 495 -0.67 2.41 17.48
N THR A 496 -0.58 3.66 17.02
CA THR A 496 0.21 4.72 17.64
C THR A 496 -0.19 4.97 19.09
N GLU A 497 -1.49 5.06 19.36
CA GLU A 497 -1.99 5.29 20.71
C GLU A 497 -1.65 4.13 21.65
N ALA A 498 -1.60 2.88 21.16
CA ALA A 498 -1.28 1.71 21.98
C ALA A 498 0.18 1.73 22.50
N PHE A 499 1.16 1.97 21.63
CA PHE A 499 2.56 2.03 22.07
C PHE A 499 2.86 3.31 22.85
N ILE A 500 2.25 4.45 22.52
CA ILE A 500 2.36 5.67 23.35
C ILE A 500 1.78 5.41 24.74
N GLY A 501 0.71 4.61 24.85
CA GLY A 501 0.18 4.12 26.12
C GLY A 501 1.26 3.44 26.97
N CYS A 502 1.99 2.49 26.37
CA CYS A 502 3.09 1.79 27.03
C CYS A 502 4.20 2.76 27.48
N VAL A 503 4.57 3.72 26.62
CA VAL A 503 5.55 4.77 26.94
C VAL A 503 5.12 5.59 28.15
N VAL A 504 3.89 6.10 28.17
CA VAL A 504 3.39 6.96 29.26
C VAL A 504 3.26 6.17 30.57
N PHE A 505 2.81 4.91 30.50
CA PHE A 505 2.83 4.03 31.66
C PHE A 505 4.23 3.90 32.24
N LEU A 506 5.23 3.63 31.39
CA LEU A 506 6.63 3.49 31.78
C LEU A 506 7.18 4.80 32.39
N LEU A 507 6.85 5.96 31.82
CA LEU A 507 7.29 7.26 32.36
C LEU A 507 6.83 7.49 33.79
N PHE A 508 5.56 7.23 34.10
CA PHE A 508 5.05 7.33 35.46
C PHE A 508 5.69 6.28 36.37
N PHE A 509 5.85 5.05 35.89
CA PHE A 509 6.49 3.97 36.66
C PHE A 509 7.95 4.30 37.00
N ASP A 510 8.69 4.84 36.04
CA ASP A 510 10.08 5.29 36.19
C ASP A 510 10.21 6.34 37.29
N ARG A 511 9.34 7.35 37.31
CA ARG A 511 9.37 8.39 38.34
C ARG A 511 9.04 7.83 39.73
N ILE A 512 8.02 6.99 39.87
CA ILE A 512 7.67 6.39 41.18
C ILE A 512 8.81 5.48 41.68
N ARG A 513 9.45 4.69 40.80
CA ARG A 513 10.54 3.77 41.20
C ARG A 513 11.88 4.44 41.46
N GLY A 514 11.98 5.75 41.22
CA GLY A 514 13.18 6.55 41.50
C GLY A 514 14.07 6.86 40.29
N LYS A 515 13.69 6.48 39.07
CA LYS A 515 14.33 6.97 37.83
C LYS A 515 13.87 8.40 37.56
N LYS A 516 14.60 9.34 38.16
CA LYS A 516 14.35 10.79 38.09
C LYS A 516 14.77 11.41 36.76
N VAL A 517 15.78 10.83 36.10
CA VAL A 517 16.43 11.34 34.88
C VAL A 517 16.83 10.17 34.00
N GLY A 518 16.90 10.39 32.69
CA GLY A 518 17.35 9.39 31.71
C GLY A 518 16.29 9.11 30.66
N VAL A 519 16.70 8.34 29.65
CA VAL A 519 15.82 7.97 28.54
C VAL A 519 14.99 6.77 28.97
N SER A 520 13.66 6.87 28.92
CA SER A 520 12.75 5.77 29.22
C SER A 520 12.40 4.99 27.95
N SER A 521 12.15 5.71 26.85
CA SER A 521 11.77 5.09 25.59
C SER A 521 12.46 5.68 24.36
N PHE A 522 12.74 4.82 23.39
CA PHE A 522 13.35 5.15 22.11
C PHE A 522 12.44 4.66 20.97
N ILE A 523 11.80 5.59 20.27
CA ILE A 523 10.84 5.32 19.19
C ILE A 523 11.51 5.58 17.85
N LYS A 524 11.55 4.55 16.99
CA LYS A 524 12.23 4.57 15.70
C LYS A 524 11.25 4.52 14.55
N TYR A 525 11.59 5.26 13.49
CA TYR A 525 10.84 5.29 12.24
C TYR A 525 11.74 4.96 11.04
N PRO A 526 11.23 4.26 10.01
CA PRO A 526 12.05 3.76 8.91
C PRO A 526 12.50 4.83 7.91
N LEU A 527 11.72 5.90 7.74
CA LEU A 527 12.01 6.96 6.78
C LEU A 527 12.02 8.33 7.46
N ARG A 528 12.74 9.27 6.85
CA ARG A 528 12.89 10.67 7.28
C ARG A 528 11.58 11.45 7.36
N LEU A 529 10.53 10.96 6.73
CA LEU A 529 9.20 11.56 6.77
C LEU A 529 8.45 11.10 8.03
N LEU A 530 9.07 11.35 9.18
CA LEU A 530 8.35 11.48 10.43
C LEU A 530 7.29 12.56 10.21
N SER A 531 6.02 12.18 10.27
CA SER A 531 4.98 13.18 10.11
C SER A 531 5.02 14.10 11.32
N VAL A 532 5.02 15.42 11.12
CA VAL A 532 4.79 16.40 12.20
C VAL A 532 3.59 15.99 13.06
N GLN A 533 2.58 15.36 12.44
CA GLN A 533 1.41 14.82 13.12
C GLN A 533 1.73 13.73 14.16
N GLN A 534 2.76 12.89 13.96
CA GLN A 534 3.18 11.87 14.93
C GLN A 534 3.86 12.52 16.13
N ILE A 535 4.70 13.54 15.89
CA ILE A 535 5.35 14.33 16.94
C ILE A 535 4.30 15.10 17.73
N ASP A 536 3.38 15.79 17.05
CA ASP A 536 2.27 16.51 17.67
C ASP A 536 1.48 15.60 18.62
N ARG A 537 1.13 14.39 18.18
CA ARG A 537 0.40 13.43 19.02
C ARG A 537 1.17 13.07 20.27
N LEU A 538 2.46 12.72 20.13
CA LEU A 538 3.28 12.35 21.28
C LEU A 538 3.47 13.54 22.23
N ALA A 539 3.83 14.71 21.71
CA ALA A 539 4.04 15.92 22.50
C ALA A 539 2.77 16.32 23.29
N ASN A 540 1.59 16.18 22.68
CA ASN A 540 0.32 16.42 23.36
C ASN A 540 0.11 15.47 24.56
N VAL A 541 0.39 14.19 24.41
CA VAL A 541 0.23 13.19 25.49
C VAL A 541 1.28 13.38 26.58
N LEU A 542 2.54 13.65 26.20
CA LEU A 542 3.60 13.97 27.16
C LEU A 542 3.30 15.22 27.96
N ALA A 543 2.78 16.29 27.33
CA ALA A 543 2.38 17.50 28.04
C ALA A 543 1.24 17.24 29.05
N ALA A 544 0.25 16.42 28.68
CA ALA A 544 -0.81 16.03 29.60
C ALA A 544 -0.28 15.19 30.77
N ALA A 545 0.64 14.25 30.50
CA ALA A 545 1.30 13.46 31.53
C ALA A 545 2.15 14.35 32.46
N GLU A 546 2.85 15.35 31.92
CA GLU A 546 3.65 16.31 32.70
C GLU A 546 2.78 17.19 33.61
N ILE A 547 1.62 17.66 33.14
CA ILE A 547 0.66 18.39 33.99
C ILE A 547 0.22 17.53 35.18
N ILE A 548 -0.07 16.25 34.96
CA ILE A 548 -0.44 15.31 36.02
C ILE A 548 0.74 15.07 36.97
N ARG A 549 1.96 14.93 36.43
CA ARG A 549 3.19 14.78 37.21
C ARG A 549 3.42 15.98 38.13
N GLN A 550 3.30 17.20 37.61
CA GLN A 550 3.45 18.45 38.38
C GLN A 550 2.44 18.56 39.53
N GLN A 551 1.20 18.11 39.32
CA GLN A 551 0.18 18.08 40.36
C GLN A 551 0.45 17.05 41.46
N ASN A 552 1.37 16.10 41.23
CA ASN A 552 1.67 14.98 42.11
C ASN A 552 3.20 14.80 42.26
N GLU A 553 3.95 15.92 42.35
CA GLU A 553 5.42 15.92 42.32
C GLU A 553 6.06 15.09 43.43
N ASP A 554 5.42 15.04 44.61
CA ASP A 554 5.86 14.20 45.73
C ASP A 554 5.86 12.70 45.40
N ILE A 555 4.96 12.27 44.51
CA ILE A 555 4.82 10.86 44.07
C ILE A 555 5.68 10.59 42.84
N PHE A 556 5.82 11.59 41.95
CA PHE A 556 6.55 11.47 40.69
C PHE A 556 7.72 12.49 40.60
N PRO A 557 8.75 12.33 41.45
CA PRO A 557 9.86 13.27 41.52
C PRO A 557 10.81 13.13 40.33
N GLY A 558 11.54 14.19 40.02
CA GLY A 558 12.56 14.21 38.97
C GLY A 558 12.22 15.16 37.82
N ASP A 559 12.92 14.98 36.71
CA ASP A 559 12.85 15.89 35.57
C ASP A 559 11.51 15.79 34.83
N ARG A 560 11.17 16.88 34.13
CA ARG A 560 9.99 16.97 33.27
C ARG A 560 9.96 15.82 32.26
N PHE A 561 8.76 15.34 31.94
CA PHE A 561 8.62 14.46 30.78
C PHE A 561 8.91 15.23 29.50
N SER A 562 9.97 14.82 28.81
CA SER A 562 10.55 15.56 27.70
C SER A 562 10.75 14.69 26.45
N LEU A 563 10.80 15.35 25.29
CA LEU A 563 10.90 14.74 23.97
C LEU A 563 12.20 15.15 23.27
N GLY A 564 13.02 14.18 22.85
CA GLY A 564 14.13 14.38 21.94
C GLY A 564 13.73 14.09 20.50
N TYR A 565 13.98 15.03 19.59
CA TYR A 565 13.76 14.86 18.15
C TYR A 565 15.10 14.62 17.44
N PHE A 566 15.40 13.35 17.18
CA PHE A 566 16.71 12.85 16.75
C PHE A 566 16.69 12.32 15.32
N VAL A 567 16.63 13.24 14.33
CA VAL A 567 16.41 12.91 12.90
C VAL A 567 17.48 13.45 11.94
N GLY A 568 18.41 14.30 12.43
CA GLY A 568 19.62 14.73 11.74
C GLY A 568 19.64 16.08 11.05
N ASP A 569 20.87 16.48 10.69
CA ASP A 569 21.28 17.82 10.23
C ASP A 569 20.46 18.42 9.08
N ASN A 570 19.81 17.59 8.26
CA ASN A 570 18.93 18.09 7.18
C ASN A 570 17.63 18.72 7.71
N ASN A 571 17.21 18.37 8.94
CA ASN A 571 16.00 18.91 9.57
C ASN A 571 16.35 19.78 10.77
N THR A 572 17.22 19.29 11.66
CA THR A 572 17.61 20.00 12.87
C THR A 572 19.11 19.87 13.09
N PRO A 573 19.79 20.90 13.61
CA PRO A 573 21.24 20.90 13.69
C PRO A 573 21.73 19.84 14.69
N ASN A 574 22.80 19.12 14.34
CA ASN A 574 23.44 18.15 15.23
C ASN A 574 24.16 18.85 16.41
N GLU A 575 24.63 20.08 16.22
CA GLU A 575 25.35 20.88 17.23
C GLU A 575 25.16 22.39 16.99
N LEU A 576 25.45 23.21 18.00
CA LEU A 576 25.48 24.67 17.94
C LEU A 576 26.93 25.16 17.94
N SER A 577 27.60 25.06 16.79
CA SER A 577 28.93 25.65 16.58
C SER A 577 28.87 27.17 16.53
N ILE A 578 30.02 27.85 16.69
CA ILE A 578 30.13 29.32 16.61
C ILE A 578 29.46 29.85 15.33
N ASP A 579 29.71 29.20 14.19
CA ASP A 579 29.14 29.60 12.90
C ASP A 579 27.62 29.47 12.87
N LYS A 580 27.07 28.38 13.43
CA LYS A 580 25.62 28.18 13.54
C LYS A 580 24.98 29.19 14.49
N ILE A 581 25.62 29.46 15.63
CA ILE A 581 25.16 30.48 16.59
C ILE A 581 25.11 31.85 15.93
N ASN A 582 26.17 32.25 15.23
CA ASN A 582 26.22 33.53 14.51
C ASN A 582 25.16 33.60 13.41
N ASN A 583 24.96 32.52 12.65
CA ASN A 583 23.92 32.43 11.63
C ASN A 583 22.52 32.59 12.23
N PHE A 584 22.20 31.84 13.29
CA PHE A 584 20.90 31.90 13.95
C PHE A 584 20.66 33.23 14.64
N SER A 585 21.69 33.81 15.28
CA SER A 585 21.59 35.15 15.90
C SER A 585 21.37 36.27 14.88
N GLY A 586 21.78 36.06 13.63
CA GLY A 586 21.58 37.01 12.52
C GLY A 586 20.21 36.92 11.84
N LYS A 587 19.40 35.90 12.15
CA LYS A 587 18.07 35.70 11.57
C LYS A 587 16.99 36.46 12.33
N THR A 588 15.91 36.83 11.65
CA THR A 588 14.70 37.34 12.32
C THR A 588 13.97 36.21 13.04
N GLN A 589 13.10 36.54 13.99
CA GLN A 589 12.28 35.55 14.69
C GLN A 589 11.45 34.69 13.72
N ASP A 590 10.82 35.31 12.71
CA ASP A 590 10.01 34.59 11.73
C ASP A 590 10.85 33.58 10.92
N GLN A 591 12.08 33.94 10.55
CA GLN A 591 12.99 33.04 9.84
C GLN A 591 13.47 31.87 10.70
N LEU A 592 13.76 32.13 11.98
CA LEU A 592 14.12 31.07 12.93
C LEU A 592 12.98 30.09 13.14
N ASP A 593 11.76 30.62 13.33
CA ASP A 593 10.57 29.83 13.52
C ASP A 593 10.24 29.00 12.27
N GLU A 594 10.31 29.58 11.08
CA GLU A 594 10.04 28.85 9.83
C GLU A 594 11.02 27.69 9.61
N GLU A 595 12.28 27.85 10.00
CA GLU A 595 13.33 26.85 9.77
C GLU A 595 13.40 25.77 10.87
N LEU A 596 13.22 26.13 12.15
CA LEU A 596 13.55 25.28 13.29
C LEU A 596 12.34 24.90 14.17
N ARG A 597 11.14 25.46 13.91
CA ARG A 597 9.94 25.13 14.69
C ARG A 597 9.37 23.77 14.29
N ILE A 598 9.45 22.84 15.21
CA ILE A 598 8.87 21.50 15.06
C ILE A 598 7.38 21.48 15.39
N LEU A 599 6.96 22.25 16.40
CA LEU A 599 5.56 22.34 16.83
C LEU A 599 5.03 23.75 16.63
N ASP A 600 3.99 23.90 15.82
CA ASP A 600 3.27 25.16 15.66
C ASP A 600 2.33 25.45 16.83
N ILE A 601 1.69 24.41 17.37
CA ILE A 601 0.67 24.50 18.42
C ILE A 601 1.26 24.01 19.74
N CYS A 602 1.15 24.83 20.79
CA CYS A 602 1.66 24.48 22.10
C CYS A 602 0.87 23.27 22.68
N PRO A 603 1.54 22.19 23.09
CA PRO A 603 0.85 20.99 23.58
C PRO A 603 0.23 21.19 24.98
N PHE A 604 0.58 22.26 25.70
CA PHE A 604 0.04 22.58 27.03
C PHE A 604 -1.22 23.45 26.93
N CYS A 605 -1.15 24.62 26.26
CA CYS A 605 -2.27 25.57 26.17
C CYS A 605 -3.12 25.43 24.90
N LYS A 606 -2.68 24.64 23.91
CA LYS A 606 -3.34 24.42 22.61
C LYS A 606 -3.46 25.64 21.70
N ASN A 607 -2.76 26.75 22.02
CA ASN A 607 -2.68 27.92 21.15
C ASN A 607 -1.52 27.79 20.15
N LYS A 608 -1.67 28.42 18.97
CA LYS A 608 -0.58 28.59 18.00
C LYS A 608 0.34 29.73 18.46
N SER A 609 1.24 29.43 19.39
CA SER A 609 2.03 30.44 20.12
C SER A 609 3.47 30.01 20.39
N VAL A 610 3.99 29.04 19.63
CA VAL A 610 5.34 28.49 19.83
C VAL A 610 6.33 29.23 18.94
N ASN A 611 7.41 29.71 19.55
CA ASN A 611 8.53 30.38 18.90
C ASN A 611 9.85 29.70 19.30
N ILE A 612 10.92 29.92 18.54
CA ILE A 612 12.27 29.43 18.83
C ILE A 612 13.11 30.51 19.50
N GLU A 613 13.74 30.19 20.63
CA GLU A 613 14.70 31.06 21.31
C GLU A 613 16.07 30.38 21.34
N LEU A 614 17.10 31.10 20.86
CA LEU A 614 18.49 30.68 20.98
C LEU A 614 19.05 31.14 22.33
N ASP A 615 19.39 30.19 23.18
CA ASP A 615 20.10 30.42 24.43
C ASP A 615 21.60 30.10 24.24
N THR A 616 22.42 31.14 24.17
CA THR A 616 23.86 31.03 23.96
C THR A 616 24.63 30.56 25.19
N ASP A 617 24.06 30.71 26.39
CA ASP A 617 24.74 30.35 27.63
C ASP A 617 24.63 28.84 27.88
N SER A 618 23.43 28.28 27.75
CA SER A 618 23.22 26.83 27.85
C SER A 618 23.45 26.08 26.54
N LEU A 619 23.68 26.83 25.45
CA LEU A 619 23.83 26.36 24.06
C LEU A 619 22.61 25.56 23.60
N ARG A 620 21.40 26.13 23.75
CA ARG A 620 20.13 25.45 23.45
C ARG A 620 19.28 26.20 22.44
N LEU A 621 18.55 25.46 21.61
CA LEU A 621 17.41 25.94 20.83
C LEU A 621 16.12 25.57 21.55
N LYS A 622 15.49 26.54 22.23
CA LYS A 622 14.31 26.33 23.08
C LYS A 622 13.03 26.62 22.31
N HIS A 623 12.05 25.71 22.38
CA HIS A 623 10.67 26.02 21.99
C HIS A 623 9.97 26.75 23.12
N ILE A 624 9.65 28.03 22.92
CA ILE A 624 9.01 28.90 23.92
C ILE A 624 7.57 29.18 23.53
N CYS A 625 6.66 29.01 24.48
CA CYS A 625 5.26 29.40 24.37
C CYS A 625 5.07 30.85 24.83
N SER A 626 4.60 31.72 23.94
CA SER A 626 4.34 33.14 24.24
C SER A 626 3.00 33.40 24.97
N THR A 627 2.19 32.37 25.21
CA THR A 627 0.91 32.51 25.93
C THR A 627 1.17 32.76 27.42
N VAL A 628 0.69 33.90 27.95
CA VAL A 628 0.77 34.24 29.38
C VAL A 628 -0.02 33.21 30.21
N GLY A 629 0.59 32.70 31.28
CA GLY A 629 -0.04 31.71 32.17
C GLY A 629 -0.05 30.28 31.63
N CYS A 630 0.72 29.97 30.58
CA CYS A 630 0.87 28.60 30.09
C CYS A 630 1.49 27.69 31.16
N THR A 631 0.93 26.50 31.35
CA THR A 631 1.41 25.51 32.34
C THR A 631 2.78 24.92 32.01
N SER A 632 3.30 25.13 30.79
CA SER A 632 4.70 24.81 30.47
C SER A 632 5.71 25.69 31.22
N GLY A 633 5.28 26.83 31.77
CA GLY A 633 6.16 27.81 32.38
C GLY A 633 7.01 28.59 31.37
N GLY A 634 6.52 28.71 30.12
CA GLY A 634 7.23 29.38 29.03
C GLY A 634 7.99 28.41 28.13
N GLU A 635 8.78 27.49 28.69
CA GLU A 635 9.60 26.55 27.90
C GLU A 635 8.92 25.19 27.69
N LEU A 636 8.83 24.72 26.44
CA LEU A 636 8.38 23.36 26.13
C LEU A 636 9.53 22.37 26.32
N PRO A 637 9.30 21.19 26.94
CA PRO A 637 10.34 20.21 27.22
C PRO A 637 10.69 19.38 25.96
N ILE A 638 11.21 20.06 24.93
CA ILE A 638 11.56 19.47 23.63
C ILE A 638 13.01 19.83 23.32
N TYR A 639 13.79 18.83 22.89
CA TYR A 639 15.19 18.97 22.48
C TYR A 639 15.32 18.57 21.03
N ILE A 640 15.83 19.47 20.19
CA ILE A 640 15.90 19.26 18.73
C ILE A 640 17.33 19.15 18.21
N VAL A 641 18.32 19.47 19.03
CA VAL A 641 19.74 19.38 18.69
C VAL A 641 20.32 18.08 19.22
N ASP A 642 21.03 17.31 18.39
CA ASP A 642 21.58 16.02 18.82
C ASP A 642 22.42 16.14 20.10
N ARG A 643 23.30 17.13 20.17
CA ARG A 643 24.11 17.38 21.38
C ARG A 643 23.29 17.72 22.61
N GLU A 644 22.14 18.40 22.47
CA GLU A 644 21.20 18.59 23.57
C GLU A 644 20.62 17.25 24.04
N ILE A 645 20.22 16.38 23.11
CA ILE A 645 19.66 15.06 23.43
C ILE A 645 20.70 14.21 24.20
N TYR A 646 21.97 14.22 23.78
CA TYR A 646 23.04 13.50 24.48
C TYR A 646 23.30 14.00 25.91
N ARG A 647 23.09 15.29 26.21
CA ARG A 647 23.46 15.90 27.49
C ARG A 647 22.29 16.19 28.43
N TYR A 648 21.05 16.23 27.93
CA TYR A 648 19.84 16.41 28.75
C TYR A 648 18.99 15.15 28.87
N LEU A 649 19.29 14.10 28.10
CA LEU A 649 18.69 12.76 28.24
C LEU A 649 17.16 12.79 28.34
N PRO A 650 16.48 13.23 27.28
CA PRO A 650 15.03 13.36 27.31
C PRO A 650 14.34 12.04 27.61
N SER A 651 13.17 12.13 28.25
CA SER A 651 12.46 10.93 28.70
C SER A 651 12.03 10.02 27.54
N VAL A 652 11.72 10.62 26.38
CA VAL A 652 11.40 9.88 25.14
C VAL A 652 12.21 10.44 23.99
N ILE A 653 12.83 9.58 23.19
CA ILE A 653 13.51 9.96 21.95
C ILE A 653 12.69 9.45 20.77
N ILE A 654 12.39 10.34 19.82
CA ILE A 654 11.96 9.97 18.47
C ILE A 654 13.17 10.02 17.56
N SER A 655 13.39 8.97 16.79
CA SER A 655 14.51 8.89 15.86
C SER A 655 14.15 8.20 14.55
N THR A 656 15.00 8.40 13.55
CA THR A 656 15.03 7.62 12.31
C THR A 656 16.06 6.50 12.43
N ILE A 657 15.85 5.39 11.72
CA ILE A 657 16.75 4.22 11.77
C ILE A 657 18.20 4.58 11.41
N ASP A 658 18.40 5.45 10.42
CA ASP A 658 19.73 5.88 9.98
C ASP A 658 20.52 6.60 11.08
N LYS A 659 19.83 7.24 12.03
CA LYS A 659 20.49 7.95 13.13
C LYS A 659 21.17 7.04 14.12
N ILE A 660 20.74 5.79 14.24
CA ILE A 660 21.35 4.80 15.14
C ILE A 660 22.77 4.47 14.70
N ALA A 661 23.08 4.56 13.40
CA ALA A 661 24.44 4.39 12.90
C ALA A 661 25.46 5.36 13.55
N SER A 662 24.98 6.46 14.11
CA SER A 662 25.80 7.42 14.87
C SER A 662 26.50 6.79 16.08
N ILE A 663 26.02 5.67 16.62
CA ILE A 663 26.64 4.95 17.74
C ILE A 663 28.13 4.63 17.49
N GLY A 664 28.50 4.34 16.23
CA GLY A 664 29.87 3.99 15.86
C GLY A 664 30.83 5.17 15.73
N VAL A 665 30.32 6.41 15.62
CA VAL A 665 31.12 7.61 15.34
C VAL A 665 30.96 8.73 16.38
N GLN A 666 29.88 8.73 17.15
CA GLN A 666 29.59 9.74 18.15
C GLN A 666 29.73 9.19 19.57
N SER A 667 30.88 9.44 20.17
CA SER A 667 31.18 9.08 21.57
C SER A 667 30.16 9.55 22.61
N ASN A 668 29.48 10.70 22.41
CA ASN A 668 28.48 11.21 23.36
C ASN A 668 27.20 10.37 23.39
N PHE A 669 26.98 9.49 22.40
CA PHE A 669 25.85 8.57 22.36
C PHE A 669 25.83 7.62 23.57
N ARG A 670 26.98 7.36 24.19
CA ARG A 670 27.12 6.59 25.43
C ARG A 670 26.24 7.10 26.57
N ASN A 671 25.98 8.41 26.63
CA ASN A 671 25.11 9.00 27.64
C ASN A 671 23.67 8.49 27.49
N ILE A 672 23.16 8.36 26.25
CA ILE A 672 21.83 7.79 25.97
C ILE A 672 21.79 6.34 26.44
N LEU A 673 22.88 5.59 26.27
CA LEU A 673 23.00 4.18 26.67
C LEU A 673 23.22 4.00 28.18
N GLY A 674 23.21 5.09 28.96
CA GLY A 674 23.26 5.07 30.42
C GLY A 674 24.64 5.31 31.06
N GLU A 675 25.68 5.48 30.25
CA GLU A 675 27.00 5.87 30.76
C GLU A 675 27.03 7.38 31.01
N VAL A 676 26.71 7.78 32.24
CA VAL A 676 26.77 9.16 32.71
C VAL A 676 27.58 9.18 34.01
N ILE A 677 28.58 10.05 34.09
CA ILE A 677 29.53 10.14 35.22
C ILE A 677 29.48 11.52 35.87
N TYR A 678 29.45 12.58 35.05
CA TYR A 678 29.46 13.96 35.54
C TYR A 678 28.31 14.78 34.96
N GLU A 679 27.98 15.85 35.66
CA GLU A 679 27.08 16.90 35.22
C GLU A 679 27.82 18.24 35.22
N CYS A 680 27.87 18.89 34.05
CA CYS A 680 28.30 20.26 33.92
C CYS A 680 27.16 21.18 34.39
N PRO A 681 27.42 22.13 35.32
CA PRO A 681 26.38 22.96 35.91
C PRO A 681 25.63 23.86 34.91
N VAL A 682 26.20 24.08 33.73
CA VAL A 682 25.62 24.90 32.66
C VAL A 682 25.11 24.06 31.49
N HIS A 683 25.84 22.99 31.13
CA HIS A 683 25.64 22.30 29.86
C HIS A 683 25.03 20.89 29.98
N GLY A 684 24.84 20.36 31.19
CA GLY A 684 24.23 19.04 31.42
C GLY A 684 25.23 17.87 31.50
N TYR A 685 24.73 16.66 31.26
CA TYR A 685 25.42 15.40 31.52
C TYR A 685 26.55 15.08 30.54
N THR A 686 27.58 14.40 31.04
CA THR A 686 28.71 13.89 30.28
C THR A 686 29.22 12.55 30.83
N SER A 687 29.61 11.66 29.92
CA SER A 687 30.37 10.43 30.20
C SER A 687 31.87 10.68 30.37
N LYS A 688 32.33 11.90 30.11
CA LYS A 688 33.75 12.25 30.01
C LYS A 688 34.14 13.17 31.17
N THR A 689 35.45 13.27 31.41
CA THR A 689 36.02 14.27 32.33
C THR A 689 36.00 15.70 31.79
N THR A 690 35.31 15.95 30.68
CA THR A 690 35.16 17.26 30.05
C THR A 690 33.73 17.47 29.57
N CYS A 691 33.32 18.74 29.44
CA CYS A 691 32.01 19.09 28.91
C CYS A 691 31.86 18.60 27.47
N THR A 692 30.67 18.13 27.08
CA THR A 692 30.37 17.78 25.69
C THR A 692 30.54 18.98 24.74
N GLU A 693 30.34 20.20 25.25
CA GLU A 693 30.54 21.48 24.55
C GLU A 693 31.87 22.16 24.88
N ARG A 694 32.96 21.38 25.03
CA ARG A 694 34.30 21.87 25.44
C ARG A 694 34.84 23.09 24.68
N GLU A 695 34.38 23.32 23.46
CA GLU A 695 34.86 24.42 22.59
C GLU A 695 34.29 25.78 23.00
N LEU A 696 33.12 25.77 23.64
CA LEU A 696 32.38 26.96 24.08
C LEU A 696 32.18 27.01 25.60
N CYS A 697 32.31 25.88 26.26
CA CYS A 697 32.16 25.76 27.71
C CYS A 697 33.35 26.39 28.44
N THR A 698 33.04 27.34 29.32
CA THR A 698 34.02 28.02 30.19
C THR A 698 34.11 27.42 31.60
N CYS A 699 33.30 26.40 31.91
CA CYS A 699 33.31 25.75 33.22
C CYS A 699 34.58 24.92 33.43
N ASP A 700 35.19 25.07 34.60
CA ASP A 700 36.32 24.24 35.01
C ASP A 700 35.84 22.84 35.41
N VAL A 701 36.66 21.81 35.18
CA VAL A 701 36.32 20.40 35.47
C VAL A 701 36.05 20.20 36.96
N HIS A 702 36.69 20.98 37.83
CA HIS A 702 36.43 20.96 39.28
C HIS A 702 35.03 21.43 39.67
N SER A 703 34.32 22.14 38.79
CA SER A 703 32.93 22.56 39.02
C SER A 703 31.90 21.49 38.68
N PHE A 704 32.33 20.36 38.10
CA PHE A 704 31.42 19.32 37.65
C PHE A 704 30.97 18.48 38.84
N GLN A 705 29.69 18.12 38.85
CA GLN A 705 29.14 17.25 39.88
C GLN A 705 29.22 15.80 39.42
N GLU A 706 29.77 14.92 40.25
CA GLU A 706 29.71 13.49 40.00
C GLU A 706 28.28 12.99 40.27
N VAL A 707 27.72 12.26 39.30
CA VAL A 707 26.33 11.82 39.33
C VAL A 707 26.24 10.32 39.10
N SER A 708 25.33 9.68 39.82
CA SER A 708 24.99 8.26 39.65
C SER A 708 23.49 8.14 39.39
N LEU A 709 23.12 8.01 38.13
CA LEU A 709 21.72 7.88 37.71
C LEU A 709 21.21 6.45 37.92
N TYR A 710 19.94 6.32 38.32
CA TYR A 710 19.25 5.03 38.47
C TYR A 710 18.59 4.62 37.15
N ASP A 711 19.07 3.52 36.56
CA ASP A 711 18.58 2.95 35.29
C ASP A 711 18.43 3.96 34.14
N PRO A 712 19.46 4.76 33.80
CA PRO A 712 19.34 5.89 32.86
C PRO A 712 19.13 5.50 31.39
N ALA A 713 19.31 4.23 31.02
CA ALA A 713 19.19 3.76 29.64
C ALA A 713 17.72 3.51 29.23
N PRO A 714 17.41 3.51 27.92
CA PRO A 714 16.08 3.19 27.42
C PRO A 714 15.63 1.80 27.86
N SER A 715 14.43 1.72 28.45
CA SER A 715 13.81 0.45 28.87
C SER A 715 12.79 -0.06 27.84
N LEU A 716 12.31 0.81 26.94
CA LEU A 716 11.37 0.46 25.87
C LEU A 716 11.83 1.01 24.52
N ILE A 717 12.15 0.10 23.59
CA ILE A 717 12.47 0.44 22.21
C ILE A 717 11.28 0.09 21.31
N VAL A 718 10.75 1.07 20.59
CA VAL A 718 9.61 0.90 19.67
C VAL A 718 10.11 1.05 18.24
N GLN A 719 9.79 0.10 17.38
CA GLN A 719 9.98 0.21 15.94
C GLN A 719 8.63 0.33 15.24
N ASP A 720 8.31 1.53 14.73
CA ASP A 720 7.10 1.71 13.92
C ASP A 720 7.34 1.25 12.48
N GLU A 721 6.27 0.83 11.81
CA GLU A 721 6.26 0.35 10.42
C GLU A 721 7.35 -0.68 10.09
N LEU A 722 7.48 -1.71 10.93
CA LEU A 722 8.43 -2.83 10.78
C LEU A 722 8.41 -3.46 9.37
N HIS A 723 7.26 -3.45 8.70
CA HIS A 723 7.10 -3.98 7.35
C HIS A 723 7.90 -3.23 6.27
N LEU A 724 8.30 -1.98 6.54
CA LEU A 724 9.18 -1.18 5.67
C LEU A 724 10.67 -1.51 5.86
N ILE A 725 11.00 -2.31 6.88
CA ILE A 725 12.36 -2.69 7.24
C ILE A 725 12.62 -4.13 6.77
N ARG A 726 12.11 -4.47 5.59
CA ARG A 726 12.35 -5.76 4.95
C ARG A 726 13.65 -5.72 4.15
N GLU A 727 14.20 -6.91 3.88
CA GLU A 727 15.37 -7.10 3.02
C GLU A 727 16.63 -6.36 3.51
N SER A 728 17.25 -5.55 2.66
CA SER A 728 18.57 -4.95 2.89
C SER A 728 18.58 -3.98 4.07
N LEU A 729 17.58 -3.10 4.17
CA LEU A 729 17.51 -2.10 5.25
C LEU A 729 17.40 -2.76 6.62
N GLY A 730 16.60 -3.83 6.75
CA GLY A 730 16.47 -4.57 8.00
C GLY A 730 17.73 -5.32 8.39
N THR A 731 18.44 -5.87 7.41
CA THR A 731 19.74 -6.52 7.64
C THR A 731 20.73 -5.53 8.23
N PHE A 732 20.87 -4.33 7.65
CA PHE A 732 21.76 -3.29 8.20
C PHE A 732 21.33 -2.81 9.59
N ASN A 733 20.04 -2.58 9.80
CA ASN A 733 19.54 -2.13 11.10
C ASN A 733 19.82 -3.15 12.21
N SER A 734 19.70 -4.45 11.93
CA SER A 734 19.90 -5.52 12.93
C SER A 734 21.28 -5.49 13.61
N HIS A 735 22.33 -5.05 12.90
CA HIS A 735 23.67 -4.89 13.47
C HIS A 735 23.73 -3.78 14.52
N TYR A 736 22.95 -2.72 14.35
CA TYR A 736 22.91 -1.61 15.30
C TYR A 736 22.02 -1.91 16.51
N GLU A 737 20.92 -2.65 16.33
CA GLU A 737 20.08 -3.11 17.46
C GLU A 737 20.88 -3.98 18.41
N THR A 738 21.54 -5.01 17.88
CA THR A 738 22.36 -5.94 18.66
C THR A 738 23.55 -5.25 19.31
N LEU A 739 24.17 -4.27 18.64
CA LEU A 739 25.22 -3.44 19.22
C LEU A 739 24.69 -2.57 20.38
N MET A 740 23.52 -1.92 20.23
CA MET A 740 22.92 -1.13 21.30
C MET A 740 22.61 -1.98 22.51
N GLN A 741 21.98 -3.14 22.32
CA GLN A 741 21.65 -4.08 23.39
C GLN A 741 22.91 -4.51 24.15
N HIS A 742 23.94 -4.95 23.41
CA HIS A 742 25.23 -5.34 23.99
C HIS A 742 25.91 -4.18 24.75
N MET A 743 25.85 -2.96 24.23
CA MET A 743 26.42 -1.80 24.93
C MET A 743 25.65 -1.46 26.20
N ILE A 744 24.31 -1.51 26.19
CA ILE A 744 23.49 -1.27 27.38
C ILE A 744 23.82 -2.29 28.46
N SER A 745 23.90 -3.58 28.13
CA SER A 745 24.24 -4.63 29.09
C SER A 745 25.65 -4.44 29.68
N GLU A 746 26.65 -4.12 28.85
CA GLU A 746 28.04 -3.92 29.27
C GLU A 746 28.28 -2.63 30.08
N LEU A 747 27.58 -1.54 29.74
CA LEU A 747 27.77 -0.24 30.39
C LEU A 747 27.04 -0.16 31.73
N ILE A 748 25.88 -0.83 31.85
CA ILE A 748 25.11 -0.88 33.09
C ILE A 748 25.69 -1.90 34.07
N SER A 749 26.12 -3.08 33.60
CA SER A 749 26.75 -4.11 34.45
C SER A 749 27.99 -3.64 35.20
N LYS A 750 28.75 -2.69 34.63
CA LYS A 750 29.95 -2.11 35.26
C LYS A 750 29.65 -1.11 36.38
N LYS A 751 28.41 -0.66 36.54
CA LYS A 751 27.97 0.18 37.65
C LYS A 751 27.35 -0.72 38.72
N GLU A 752 28.15 -1.16 39.69
CA GLU A 752 27.63 -1.80 40.91
C GLU A 752 26.63 -0.85 41.58
N THR A 753 25.33 -1.13 41.43
CA THR A 753 24.30 -0.44 42.18
C THR A 753 24.38 -0.90 43.63
N LYS A 754 24.32 0.05 44.58
CA LYS A 754 24.42 -0.19 46.04
C LYS A 754 23.42 -1.22 46.62
N ASP A 755 22.49 -1.73 45.82
CA ASP A 755 21.50 -2.75 46.17
C ASP A 755 21.76 -4.14 45.56
N ASN A 756 22.95 -4.40 44.99
CA ASN A 756 23.33 -5.74 44.49
C ASN A 756 22.31 -6.37 43.52
N ARG A 757 21.58 -5.55 42.76
CA ARG A 757 20.63 -5.99 41.74
C ARG A 757 20.94 -5.30 40.43
N CYS A 758 21.98 -5.80 39.77
CA CYS A 758 22.25 -5.54 38.36
C CYS A 758 21.95 -6.84 37.62
N TYR A 759 20.73 -6.99 37.10
CA TYR A 759 20.36 -8.10 36.24
C TYR A 759 20.74 -7.71 34.81
N SER A 760 22.02 -7.92 34.48
CA SER A 760 22.61 -7.56 33.19
C SER A 760 22.35 -8.56 32.07
N ASP A 761 21.46 -9.53 32.27
CA ASP A 761 21.05 -10.47 31.23
C ASP A 761 19.90 -9.83 30.45
N TYR A 762 20.23 -8.83 29.63
CA TYR A 762 19.29 -8.08 28.79
C TYR A 762 19.18 -8.68 27.37
N ILE A 763 18.01 -8.44 26.76
CA ILE A 763 17.48 -9.02 25.51
C ILE A 763 17.72 -8.14 24.30
#